data_AF-A0A4R5KLI3-F1
#
_entry.id   AF-A0A4R5KLI3-F1
#
_cell.length_a   1.000
_cell.length_b   1.000
_cell.length_c   1.000
_cell.angle_alpha   90.00
_cell.angle_beta   90.00
_cell.angle_gamma   90.00
#
_symmetry.space_group_name_H-M   'P 1'
#
loop_
_entity.id
_entity.type
_entity.pdbx_description
1 polymer ?
#
loop_
_entity_poly.entity_id
_entity_poly.type
_entity_poly.pdbx_seq_one_letter_code
_entity_poly.pdbx_strand_id
1 'polypeptide(L)'
;MVYLIRRALVVTLSMCLILASFHAVLAEVKEEIPADLKSSWASNVLQEWWANEWIRGYPDETFRPDTNISRAEFITLVNRVLGLSVHADISFPDLHPGDWTYGQIAIALHAGYVKGYEDGTVRPNSAVSREEVAFMVNTLLQLDLGGNDVSKFKDAAGFAGWSKASIGALAVEGILTGYPDGMFRPENKITRAEAVVVLNNAMQYAKKVRTKTYDKTGVYGTASGVPSIVGSVTAASSGITLQNMLILGDFIIDGADVDGNVTLQNVIVRGKTYVYSGVSRVSIVDSSLDSLQVCMKNGSVRIAAEGRTDIHRTALCSSAALEERLSTGGGFHEVSLAKEMPRGSVAELMGAFESVAVDASGVKLQLEQGTFQTVTYGSDSGGSNGAVGKDATISHLVLDSVVSISGLGTIDTATLNSGAAGSSFERKPGKIDGSQASSIVVLPGDGGGGVKVKVPSDTTPPKFWPTYPKWAAESETTVQVLSKADEQGRLYAIAVLPNEPSPTADQVKAGKNSSGGNAISFSQSPFAANDEIVLQLIGLTAGTDYDLYVVAEDSSGNIQSSPTKGSVKTSGVAPLKFVTTSLPSGKVGAAYTALTIETSGGIGTRTYSLKSGSLPVGMAFSSMGIFSGTPTTAGTYSFTLRVSDNQGASAEQAFSVVIDPPEPLKFVTTSLPSGKVGVAYTALTIETSGGIGTRTYSLKGGSLPVGMAFSSMGIFSGTPTTAGTYSFILRVSDSQSASAEQAFSVVIDPPEPLKFVTTSLPSGKAGVAYAALTIETSGGIGTRTYSLKGGLLPVGMAFSSMGIFSGTPTTAGTYSFILRVSDNQGASAEQAFSVVIDPPEPLKFVTTSLPSGKAGVAYAALTIETSGGIGTRTYSLKGGFLPVGMAFSSMGIFSGTPTTPGTYSFTLRVSDNQGASAEQALSVVIDPPEPLKFVTTSLPSGKAGVAYTALTIETSGGIGTRTYSLLGGSLPVGIAFSSTGIFSGTPTTAGTYSFTLRVSDSQGASTSQSFTFVVNP
;
A
#
# COMPACT_ATOMS: atom_id res chain seq x y z
N MET A 1 56.92 -14.78 40.78
CA MET A 1 56.71 -13.36 40.41
C MET A 1 56.68 -13.13 38.90
N VAL A 2 57.58 -13.71 38.09
CA VAL A 2 57.56 -13.58 36.62
C VAL A 2 56.38 -14.35 35.94
N TYR A 3 55.88 -15.42 36.55
CA TYR A 3 54.77 -16.22 36.01
C TYR A 3 53.38 -15.59 36.19
N LEU A 4 53.18 -14.79 37.26
CA LEU A 4 51.94 -14.02 37.49
C LEU A 4 51.86 -12.78 36.58
N ILE A 5 53.00 -12.16 36.28
CA ILE A 5 53.06 -11.02 35.36
C ILE A 5 52.74 -11.45 33.92
N ARG A 6 53.16 -12.65 33.47
CA ARG A 6 52.82 -13.17 32.13
C ARG A 6 51.34 -13.55 31.96
N ARG A 7 50.66 -14.06 32.99
CA ARG A 7 49.21 -14.33 32.94
C ARG A 7 48.38 -13.04 33.00
N ALA A 8 48.81 -12.06 33.79
CA ALA A 8 48.17 -10.75 33.82
C ALA A 8 48.32 -10.01 32.46
N LEU A 9 49.50 -10.09 31.82
CA LEU A 9 49.73 -9.45 30.51
C LEU A 9 48.96 -10.11 29.36
N VAL A 10 48.81 -11.45 29.35
CA VAL A 10 48.04 -12.13 28.29
C VAL A 10 46.53 -11.89 28.46
N VAL A 11 46.03 -11.82 29.70
CA VAL A 11 44.62 -11.50 29.95
C VAL A 11 44.33 -10.02 29.64
N THR A 12 45.24 -9.08 29.94
CA THR A 12 45.05 -7.67 29.53
C THR A 12 45.24 -7.44 28.03
N LEU A 13 46.13 -8.17 27.35
CA LEU A 13 46.30 -8.04 25.89
C LEU A 13 45.14 -8.70 25.11
N SER A 14 44.60 -9.82 25.59
CA SER A 14 43.38 -10.43 25.02
C SER A 14 42.12 -9.62 25.33
N MET A 15 42.03 -8.99 26.50
CA MET A 15 40.90 -8.11 26.85
C MET A 15 40.97 -6.77 26.09
N CYS A 16 42.15 -6.21 25.82
CA CYS A 16 42.32 -5.03 24.97
C CYS A 16 42.06 -5.30 23.48
N LEU A 17 42.32 -6.51 22.95
CA LEU A 17 41.96 -6.88 21.57
C LEU A 17 40.44 -7.15 21.39
N ILE A 18 39.74 -7.54 22.46
CA ILE A 18 38.28 -7.67 22.47
C ILE A 18 37.59 -6.30 22.73
N LEU A 19 38.26 -5.35 23.41
CA LEU A 19 37.76 -3.98 23.62
C LEU A 19 38.13 -2.98 22.51
N ALA A 20 39.12 -3.28 21.68
CA ALA A 20 39.45 -2.51 20.47
C ALA A 20 38.57 -2.86 19.25
N SER A 21 37.70 -3.88 19.37
CA SER A 21 36.67 -4.20 18.36
C SER A 21 35.30 -3.59 18.68
N PHE A 22 35.18 -2.78 19.75
CA PHE A 22 33.93 -2.10 20.15
C PHE A 22 34.04 -0.57 20.24
N HIS A 23 34.99 0.03 19.52
CA HIS A 23 35.09 1.49 19.35
C HIS A 23 35.13 1.89 17.86
N ALA A 24 34.39 1.18 17.02
CA ALA A 24 33.79 1.85 15.88
C ALA A 24 32.63 2.66 16.44
N VAL A 25 32.82 3.98 16.48
CA VAL A 25 31.76 4.96 16.52
C VAL A 25 30.63 4.44 15.62
N LEU A 26 29.50 4.02 16.21
CA LEU A 26 28.24 3.96 15.49
C LEU A 26 27.86 5.41 15.23
N ALA A 27 28.57 6.05 14.30
CA ALA A 27 27.90 6.88 13.35
C ALA A 27 26.92 5.90 12.70
N GLU A 28 25.63 6.08 13.00
CA GLU A 28 24.56 5.43 12.29
C GLU A 28 24.85 5.71 10.80
N VAL A 29 25.44 4.72 10.11
CA VAL A 29 25.75 4.85 8.68
C VAL A 29 24.39 4.78 8.02
N LYS A 30 23.75 5.94 7.88
CA LYS A 30 22.49 6.08 7.17
C LYS A 30 22.69 5.46 5.79
N GLU A 31 21.97 4.37 5.53
CA GLU A 31 22.14 3.54 4.34
C GLU A 31 22.07 4.44 3.10
N GLU A 32 23.14 4.47 2.31
CA GLU A 32 23.25 5.39 1.19
C GLU A 32 22.18 5.06 0.16
N ILE A 33 21.44 6.09 -0.31
CA ILE A 33 20.33 5.89 -1.25
C ILE A 33 20.86 5.19 -2.54
N PRO A 34 20.30 4.02 -2.92
CA PRO A 34 20.73 3.26 -4.09
C PRO A 34 20.71 4.07 -5.39
N ALA A 35 21.68 3.82 -6.28
CA ALA A 35 21.81 4.56 -7.53
C ALA A 35 20.61 4.34 -8.48
N ASP A 36 20.10 3.11 -8.54
CA ASP A 36 18.96 2.73 -9.36
C ASP A 36 17.65 3.34 -8.85
N LEU A 37 17.53 3.58 -7.54
CA LEU A 37 16.45 4.34 -6.93
C LEU A 37 16.48 5.82 -7.38
N LYS A 38 17.66 6.46 -7.37
CA LYS A 38 17.85 7.86 -7.80
C LYS A 38 17.51 8.07 -9.29
N SER A 39 17.84 7.10 -10.15
CA SER A 39 17.57 7.17 -11.60
C SER A 39 16.17 6.74 -12.01
N SER A 40 15.33 6.26 -11.08
CA SER A 40 13.97 5.81 -11.38
C SER A 40 13.06 6.94 -11.84
N TRP A 41 12.06 6.63 -12.68
CA TRP A 41 10.99 7.56 -13.03
C TRP A 41 10.20 8.04 -11.80
N ALA A 42 10.20 7.26 -10.72
CA ALA A 42 9.55 7.55 -9.45
C ALA A 42 10.51 8.09 -8.37
N SER A 43 11.69 8.61 -8.77
CA SER A 43 12.79 8.95 -7.85
C SER A 43 12.40 9.86 -6.70
N ASN A 44 11.54 10.86 -6.91
CA ASN A 44 11.08 11.77 -5.85
C ASN A 44 10.36 11.00 -4.72
N VAL A 45 9.38 10.16 -5.08
CA VAL A 45 8.58 9.39 -4.12
C VAL A 45 9.44 8.33 -3.44
N LEU A 46 10.28 7.63 -4.20
CA LEU A 46 11.14 6.59 -3.65
C LEU A 46 12.16 7.15 -2.67
N GLN A 47 12.75 8.32 -2.94
CA GLN A 47 13.70 8.95 -2.00
C GLN A 47 13.01 9.41 -0.71
N GLU A 48 11.80 9.95 -0.82
CA GLU A 48 10.99 10.29 0.36
C GLU A 48 10.70 9.04 1.21
N TRP A 49 10.26 7.96 0.58
CA TRP A 49 9.97 6.70 1.28
C TRP A 49 11.21 6.04 1.86
N TRP A 50 12.38 6.18 1.22
CA TRP A 50 13.66 5.71 1.74
C TRP A 50 14.05 6.51 2.99
N ALA A 51 13.93 7.84 2.95
CA ALA A 51 14.27 8.71 4.07
C ALA A 51 13.38 8.47 5.30
N ASN A 52 12.14 8.02 5.08
CA ASN A 52 11.20 7.62 6.14
C ASN A 52 11.34 6.15 6.56
N GLU A 53 12.32 5.41 6.03
CA GLU A 53 12.56 3.98 6.30
C GLU A 53 11.39 3.04 5.94
N TRP A 54 10.44 3.51 5.13
CA TRP A 54 9.27 2.72 4.70
C TRP A 54 9.62 1.70 3.62
N ILE A 55 10.68 1.94 2.85
CA ILE A 55 11.24 0.98 1.90
C ILE A 55 12.70 0.71 2.25
N ARG A 56 13.16 -0.48 1.83
CA ARG A 56 14.56 -0.90 1.96
C ARG A 56 15.03 -1.55 0.66
N GLY A 57 16.34 -1.47 0.45
CA GLY A 57 17.04 -2.13 -0.65
C GLY A 57 17.24 -3.62 -0.38
N TYR A 58 17.87 -4.28 -1.34
CA TYR A 58 18.35 -5.64 -1.20
C TYR A 58 19.77 -5.64 -0.60
N PRO A 59 20.24 -6.77 -0.03
CA PRO A 59 21.61 -6.87 0.50
C PRO A 59 22.74 -6.61 -0.51
N ASP A 60 22.41 -6.55 -1.80
CA ASP A 60 23.35 -6.22 -2.88
C ASP A 60 23.37 -4.72 -3.23
N GLU A 61 22.84 -3.87 -2.33
CA GLU A 61 22.82 -2.40 -2.44
C GLU A 61 21.92 -1.86 -3.58
N THR A 62 21.05 -2.70 -4.15
CA THR A 62 20.09 -2.28 -5.19
C THR A 62 18.67 -2.11 -4.64
N PHE A 63 17.85 -1.26 -5.28
CA PHE A 63 16.42 -1.15 -4.97
C PHE A 63 15.53 -1.95 -5.95
N ARG A 64 15.94 -2.05 -7.21
CA ARG A 64 15.28 -2.75 -8.34
C ARG A 64 13.88 -2.19 -8.66
N PRO A 65 13.74 -0.90 -8.99
CA PRO A 65 12.44 -0.23 -9.16
C PRO A 65 11.55 -0.86 -10.24
N ASP A 66 12.15 -1.39 -11.32
CA ASP A 66 11.41 -1.94 -12.47
C ASP A 66 11.13 -3.44 -12.36
N THR A 67 11.54 -4.08 -11.26
CA THR A 67 11.24 -5.50 -11.03
C THR A 67 9.83 -5.69 -10.51
N ASN A 68 9.16 -6.76 -10.95
CA ASN A 68 7.84 -7.13 -10.45
C ASN A 68 7.93 -7.57 -8.99
N ILE A 69 7.03 -7.04 -8.17
CA ILE A 69 6.96 -7.37 -6.74
C ILE A 69 6.03 -8.58 -6.52
N SER A 70 6.38 -9.45 -5.58
CA SER A 70 5.50 -10.53 -5.14
C SER A 70 4.33 -10.01 -4.31
N ARG A 71 3.27 -10.82 -4.20
CA ARG A 71 2.10 -10.51 -3.38
C ARG A 71 2.47 -10.29 -1.91
N ALA A 72 3.34 -11.12 -1.34
CA ALA A 72 3.80 -10.97 0.03
C ALA A 72 4.68 -9.74 0.24
N GLU A 73 5.52 -9.38 -0.72
CA GLU A 73 6.31 -8.15 -0.64
C GLU A 73 5.42 -6.89 -0.74
N PHE A 74 4.39 -6.89 -1.60
CA PHE A 74 3.41 -5.79 -1.65
C PHE A 74 2.67 -5.67 -0.31
N ILE A 75 2.19 -6.80 0.23
CA ILE A 75 1.58 -6.86 1.57
C ILE A 75 2.54 -6.34 2.64
N THR A 76 3.82 -6.67 2.56
CA THR A 76 4.82 -6.19 3.51
C THR A 76 4.99 -4.67 3.43
N LEU A 77 4.96 -4.09 2.22
CA LEU A 77 4.96 -2.63 2.06
C LEU A 77 3.71 -2.01 2.69
N VAL A 78 2.53 -2.57 2.43
CA VAL A 78 1.28 -2.09 3.05
C VAL A 78 1.35 -2.19 4.57
N ASN A 79 1.68 -3.35 5.11
CA ASN A 79 1.77 -3.56 6.55
C ASN A 79 2.76 -2.62 7.20
N ARG A 80 3.93 -2.39 6.59
CA ARG A 80 4.95 -1.48 7.12
C ARG A 80 4.48 -0.03 7.09
N VAL A 81 4.01 0.44 5.95
CA VAL A 81 3.55 1.83 5.75
C VAL A 81 2.35 2.15 6.64
N LEU A 82 1.50 1.16 6.89
CA LEU A 82 0.34 1.29 7.76
C LEU A 82 0.65 0.95 9.23
N GLY A 83 1.81 0.34 9.51
CA GLY A 83 2.21 -0.30 10.78
C GLY A 83 1.20 -1.29 11.34
N LEU A 84 0.64 -2.11 10.48
CA LEU A 84 -0.21 -3.22 10.88
C LEU A 84 0.66 -4.31 11.51
N SER A 85 0.26 -4.79 12.69
CA SER A 85 1.07 -5.73 13.49
C SER A 85 0.27 -6.85 14.16
N VAL A 86 -1.06 -6.82 14.10
CA VAL A 86 -1.92 -7.82 14.75
C VAL A 86 -2.13 -9.01 13.82
N HIS A 87 -1.86 -10.21 14.31
CA HIS A 87 -1.98 -11.46 13.55
C HIS A 87 -3.37 -12.07 13.69
N ALA A 88 -3.92 -12.59 12.60
CA ALA A 88 -5.00 -13.58 12.65
C ALA A 88 -4.42 -15.00 12.75
N ASP A 89 -5.18 -15.91 13.37
CA ASP A 89 -4.92 -17.34 13.22
C ASP A 89 -5.28 -17.76 11.79
N ILE A 90 -4.30 -18.23 11.03
CA ILE A 90 -4.44 -18.52 9.61
C ILE A 90 -3.91 -19.91 9.27
N SER A 91 -4.50 -20.54 8.28
CA SER A 91 -4.07 -21.84 7.76
C SER A 91 -4.34 -21.89 6.25
N PHE A 92 -3.27 -21.97 5.45
CA PHE A 92 -3.36 -22.14 4.00
C PHE A 92 -2.40 -23.27 3.55
N PRO A 93 -2.74 -24.04 2.50
CA PRO A 93 -1.91 -25.15 2.02
C PRO A 93 -0.53 -24.72 1.49
N ASP A 94 -0.39 -23.47 1.06
CA ASP A 94 0.82 -22.91 0.45
C ASP A 94 1.57 -21.92 1.35
N LEU A 95 1.28 -21.92 2.65
CA LEU A 95 1.88 -21.01 3.63
C LEU A 95 2.14 -21.72 4.97
N HIS A 96 3.41 -21.81 5.37
CA HIS A 96 3.84 -22.48 6.60
C HIS A 96 4.22 -21.46 7.69
N PRO A 97 4.00 -21.75 8.99
CA PRO A 97 4.36 -20.84 10.10
C PRO A 97 5.83 -20.40 10.16
N GLY A 98 6.75 -21.16 9.56
CA GLY A 98 8.17 -20.82 9.48
C GLY A 98 8.53 -19.89 8.31
N ASP A 99 7.61 -19.63 7.38
CA ASP A 99 7.85 -18.75 6.24
C ASP A 99 7.89 -17.30 6.70
N TRP A 100 8.84 -16.51 6.21
CA TRP A 100 8.93 -15.08 6.53
C TRP A 100 7.65 -14.30 6.16
N THR A 101 6.90 -14.81 5.18
CA THR A 101 5.64 -14.26 4.69
C THR A 101 4.45 -14.57 5.60
N TYR A 102 4.55 -15.58 6.48
CA TYR A 102 3.43 -16.03 7.31
C TYR A 102 2.88 -14.89 8.16
N GLY A 103 3.75 -14.19 8.89
CA GLY A 103 3.35 -13.06 9.72
C GLY A 103 2.71 -11.94 8.90
N GLN A 104 3.26 -11.65 7.72
CA GLN A 104 2.77 -10.59 6.85
C GLN A 104 1.37 -10.89 6.31
N ILE A 105 1.11 -12.14 5.90
CA ILE A 105 -0.19 -12.59 5.44
C ILE A 105 -1.21 -12.61 6.59
N ALA A 106 -0.80 -13.07 7.78
CA ALA A 106 -1.66 -13.10 8.97
C ALA A 106 -2.14 -11.70 9.36
N ILE A 107 -1.24 -10.71 9.28
CA ILE A 107 -1.56 -9.30 9.51
C ILE A 107 -2.54 -8.79 8.44
N ALA A 108 -2.30 -9.09 7.17
CA ALA A 108 -3.14 -8.61 6.07
C ALA A 108 -4.57 -9.17 6.11
N LEU A 109 -4.72 -10.44 6.48
CA LEU A 109 -6.02 -11.08 6.67
C LEU A 109 -6.75 -10.54 7.90
N HIS A 110 -6.03 -10.30 9.00
CA HIS A 110 -6.61 -9.66 10.17
C HIS A 110 -7.13 -8.25 9.85
N ALA A 111 -6.36 -7.48 9.07
CA ALA A 111 -6.74 -6.16 8.61
C ALA A 111 -7.81 -6.17 7.49
N GLY A 112 -8.13 -7.34 6.93
CA GLY A 112 -9.25 -7.52 6.00
C GLY A 112 -9.03 -7.02 4.56
N TYR A 113 -7.85 -6.49 4.23
CA TYR A 113 -7.55 -5.97 2.88
C TYR A 113 -7.02 -7.04 1.91
N VAL A 114 -6.74 -8.24 2.43
CA VAL A 114 -6.38 -9.42 1.64
C VAL A 114 -7.34 -10.55 1.95
N LYS A 115 -7.63 -11.37 0.93
CA LYS A 115 -8.31 -12.67 1.06
C LYS A 115 -7.48 -13.75 0.36
N GLY A 116 -7.67 -15.00 0.77
CA GLY A 116 -7.22 -16.16 0.01
C GLY A 116 -7.99 -16.32 -1.30
N TYR A 117 -7.43 -17.07 -2.23
CA TYR A 117 -8.09 -17.44 -3.49
C TYR A 117 -9.12 -18.55 -3.26
N GLU A 118 -10.02 -18.74 -4.22
CA GLU A 118 -11.08 -19.75 -4.16
C GLU A 118 -10.56 -21.19 -4.03
N ASP A 119 -9.33 -21.46 -4.50
CA ASP A 119 -8.65 -22.75 -4.37
C ASP A 119 -8.05 -22.99 -2.96
N GLY A 120 -8.25 -22.05 -2.04
CA GLY A 120 -7.75 -22.13 -0.67
C GLY A 120 -6.28 -21.72 -0.52
N THR A 121 -5.64 -21.13 -1.53
CA THR A 121 -4.24 -20.66 -1.47
C THR A 121 -4.12 -19.15 -1.20
N VAL A 122 -2.92 -18.65 -0.89
CA VAL A 122 -2.63 -17.19 -0.79
C VAL A 122 -1.54 -16.70 -1.73
N ARG A 123 -0.80 -17.62 -2.35
CA ARG A 123 0.23 -17.43 -3.39
C ARG A 123 1.25 -16.33 -3.04
N PRO A 124 1.92 -16.40 -1.88
CA PRO A 124 2.68 -15.29 -1.32
C PRO A 124 3.86 -14.87 -2.22
N ASN A 125 4.50 -15.83 -2.89
CA ASN A 125 5.68 -15.61 -3.72
C ASN A 125 5.34 -15.29 -5.19
N SER A 126 4.07 -15.32 -5.58
CA SER A 126 3.66 -15.00 -6.95
C SER A 126 3.67 -13.49 -7.17
N ALA A 127 4.08 -13.05 -8.38
CA ALA A 127 3.98 -11.65 -8.76
C ALA A 127 2.51 -11.18 -8.74
N VAL A 128 2.25 -10.05 -8.08
CA VAL A 128 0.90 -9.50 -7.90
C VAL A 128 0.49 -8.68 -9.13
N SER A 129 -0.75 -8.85 -9.61
CA SER A 129 -1.25 -8.08 -10.74
C SER A 129 -1.74 -6.68 -10.32
N ARG A 130 -1.83 -5.78 -11.29
CA ARG A 130 -2.35 -4.42 -11.10
C ARG A 130 -3.79 -4.41 -10.63
N GLU A 131 -4.62 -5.33 -11.11
CA GLU A 131 -6.02 -5.45 -10.66
C GLU A 131 -6.16 -6.00 -9.24
N GLU A 132 -5.25 -6.86 -8.79
CA GLU A 132 -5.19 -7.32 -7.40
C GLU A 132 -4.77 -6.18 -6.47
N VAL A 133 -3.77 -5.38 -6.87
CA VAL A 133 -3.39 -4.16 -6.15
C VAL A 133 -4.57 -3.18 -6.10
N ALA A 134 -5.27 -2.97 -7.22
CA ALA A 134 -6.44 -2.10 -7.25
C ALA A 134 -7.50 -2.55 -6.23
N PHE A 135 -7.76 -3.86 -6.14
CA PHE A 135 -8.70 -4.40 -5.17
C PHE A 135 -8.22 -4.25 -3.72
N MET A 136 -6.95 -4.56 -3.42
CA MET A 136 -6.39 -4.41 -2.07
C MET A 136 -6.43 -2.95 -1.60
N VAL A 137 -5.98 -2.03 -2.45
CA VAL A 137 -5.95 -0.60 -2.13
C VAL A 137 -7.35 -0.02 -2.04
N ASN A 138 -8.28 -0.44 -2.91
CA ASN A 138 -9.68 -0.02 -2.78
C ASN A 138 -10.32 -0.54 -1.48
N THR A 139 -9.99 -1.77 -1.08
CA THR A 139 -10.49 -2.34 0.19
C THR A 139 -9.98 -1.54 1.38
N LEU A 140 -8.73 -1.11 1.34
CA LEU A 140 -8.16 -0.21 2.34
C LEU A 140 -8.86 1.14 2.35
N LEU A 141 -9.09 1.74 1.17
CA LEU A 141 -9.62 3.10 1.02
C LEU A 141 -11.15 3.20 1.10
N GLN A 142 -11.86 2.09 0.94
CA GLN A 142 -13.33 2.01 0.86
C GLN A 142 -13.92 3.07 -0.09
N LEU A 143 -13.34 3.21 -1.28
CA LEU A 143 -13.81 4.20 -2.27
C LEU A 143 -15.22 3.85 -2.73
N ASP A 144 -16.01 4.88 -3.05
CA ASP A 144 -17.35 4.70 -3.59
C ASP A 144 -17.29 4.01 -4.96
N LEU A 145 -17.88 2.83 -5.04
CA LEU A 145 -17.97 2.04 -6.28
C LEU A 145 -18.98 2.64 -7.28
N GLY A 146 -19.64 3.76 -6.96
CA GLY A 146 -20.44 4.53 -7.91
C GLY A 146 -19.65 5.02 -9.13
N GLY A 147 -18.32 5.12 -9.04
CA GLY A 147 -17.40 5.48 -10.12
C GLY A 147 -16.98 4.32 -11.04
N ASN A 148 -17.92 3.46 -11.47
CA ASN A 148 -17.66 2.31 -12.36
C ASN A 148 -17.20 2.68 -13.78
N ASP A 149 -16.94 3.96 -14.05
CA ASP A 149 -16.58 4.43 -15.38
C ASP A 149 -15.12 4.06 -15.73
N VAL A 150 -14.98 2.85 -16.25
CA VAL A 150 -13.76 2.38 -16.90
C VAL A 150 -13.77 2.65 -18.41
N SER A 151 -14.76 3.40 -18.95
CA SER A 151 -14.91 3.61 -20.40
C SER A 151 -13.74 4.36 -21.03
N LYS A 152 -12.97 5.10 -20.22
CA LYS A 152 -11.72 5.76 -20.63
C LYS A 152 -10.60 4.77 -21.00
N PHE A 153 -10.70 3.50 -20.58
CA PHE A 153 -9.71 2.47 -20.89
C PHE A 153 -10.13 1.64 -22.11
N LYS A 154 -9.23 1.55 -23.09
CA LYS A 154 -9.47 0.82 -24.35
C LYS A 154 -9.66 -0.69 -24.13
N ASP A 155 -9.10 -1.24 -23.06
CA ASP A 155 -9.14 -2.64 -22.67
C ASP A 155 -10.23 -2.97 -21.63
N ALA A 156 -11.12 -2.00 -21.32
CA ALA A 156 -12.17 -2.15 -20.31
C ALA A 156 -13.14 -3.33 -20.55
N ALA A 157 -13.29 -3.78 -21.80
CA ALA A 157 -14.11 -4.94 -22.14
C ALA A 157 -13.54 -6.26 -21.60
N GLY A 158 -12.22 -6.32 -21.37
CA GLY A 158 -11.53 -7.51 -20.84
C GLY A 158 -11.37 -7.54 -19.33
N PHE A 159 -11.88 -6.54 -18.59
CA PHE A 159 -11.68 -6.47 -17.14
C PHE A 159 -12.53 -7.53 -16.42
N ALA A 160 -11.95 -8.19 -15.42
CA ALA A 160 -12.68 -9.11 -14.57
C ALA A 160 -13.75 -8.39 -13.74
N GLY A 161 -14.91 -9.02 -13.57
CA GLY A 161 -16.05 -8.41 -12.88
C GLY A 161 -15.76 -7.99 -11.43
N TRP A 162 -14.90 -8.75 -10.74
CA TRP A 162 -14.52 -8.49 -9.34
C TRP A 162 -13.57 -7.29 -9.16
N SER A 163 -12.76 -6.96 -10.17
CA SER A 163 -11.75 -5.90 -10.10
C SER A 163 -12.21 -4.60 -10.75
N LYS A 164 -13.17 -4.65 -11.69
CA LYS A 164 -13.62 -3.52 -12.51
C LYS A 164 -14.02 -2.28 -11.70
N ALA A 165 -14.77 -2.47 -10.61
CA ALA A 165 -15.24 -1.36 -9.77
C ALA A 165 -14.07 -0.70 -9.01
N SER A 166 -13.16 -1.52 -8.46
CA SER A 166 -11.93 -1.04 -7.80
C SER A 166 -11.01 -0.30 -8.76
N ILE A 167 -10.82 -0.82 -9.97
CA ILE A 167 -10.02 -0.17 -11.02
C ILE A 167 -10.63 1.18 -11.39
N GLY A 168 -11.95 1.23 -11.61
CA GLY A 168 -12.66 2.48 -11.91
C GLY A 168 -12.47 3.52 -10.82
N ALA A 169 -12.72 3.16 -9.57
CA ALA A 169 -12.61 4.06 -8.42
C ALA A 169 -11.19 4.63 -8.26
N LEU A 170 -10.15 3.77 -8.26
CA LEU A 170 -8.76 4.24 -8.14
C LEU A 170 -8.34 5.12 -9.32
N ALA A 171 -8.81 4.81 -10.52
CA ALA A 171 -8.48 5.57 -11.71
C ALA A 171 -9.17 6.94 -11.75
N VAL A 172 -10.38 7.08 -11.19
CA VAL A 172 -11.06 8.36 -11.05
C VAL A 172 -10.30 9.27 -10.10
N GLU A 173 -9.82 8.71 -8.99
CA GLU A 173 -9.11 9.45 -7.94
C GLU A 173 -7.61 9.65 -8.21
N GLY A 174 -7.11 9.16 -9.34
CA GLY A 174 -5.70 9.29 -9.73
C GLY A 174 -4.74 8.46 -8.88
N ILE A 175 -5.24 7.48 -8.14
CA ILE A 175 -4.45 6.65 -7.22
C ILE A 175 -3.66 5.59 -8.00
N LEU A 176 -4.35 4.88 -8.88
CA LEU A 176 -3.76 3.96 -9.85
C LEU A 176 -4.37 4.22 -11.23
N THR A 177 -3.58 4.82 -12.12
CA THR A 177 -4.01 5.24 -13.46
C THR A 177 -3.59 4.24 -14.53
N GLY A 178 -4.22 4.32 -15.71
CA GLY A 178 -3.77 3.58 -16.89
C GLY A 178 -2.53 4.20 -17.54
N TYR A 179 -1.99 3.47 -18.51
CA TYR A 179 -0.81 3.87 -19.26
C TYR A 179 -1.13 4.95 -20.31
N PRO A 180 -0.12 5.71 -20.79
CA PRO A 180 -0.32 6.79 -21.77
C PRO A 180 -0.98 6.38 -23.09
N ASP A 181 -0.95 5.09 -23.44
CA ASP A 181 -1.60 4.52 -24.61
C ASP A 181 -3.13 4.34 -24.46
N GLY A 182 -3.67 4.61 -23.27
CA GLY A 182 -5.08 4.46 -22.92
C GLY A 182 -5.48 3.05 -22.47
N MET A 183 -4.53 2.17 -22.18
CA MET A 183 -4.79 0.84 -21.59
C MET A 183 -4.56 0.84 -20.08
N PHE A 184 -5.31 0.02 -19.34
CA PHE A 184 -5.04 -0.21 -17.91
C PHE A 184 -4.13 -1.41 -17.65
N ARG A 185 -4.27 -2.47 -18.46
CA ARG A 185 -3.60 -3.77 -18.37
C ARG A 185 -3.80 -4.43 -17.00
N PRO A 186 -5.02 -4.89 -16.66
CA PRO A 186 -5.34 -5.41 -15.32
C PRO A 186 -4.47 -6.60 -14.90
N GLU A 187 -4.18 -7.52 -15.82
CA GLU A 187 -3.42 -8.74 -15.54
C GLU A 187 -1.89 -8.52 -15.48
N ASN A 188 -1.40 -7.36 -15.93
CA ASN A 188 0.03 -7.06 -15.85
C ASN A 188 0.50 -7.06 -14.40
N LYS A 189 1.71 -7.57 -14.18
CA LYS A 189 2.35 -7.57 -12.88
C LYS A 189 2.87 -6.16 -12.56
N ILE A 190 2.64 -5.72 -11.32
CA ILE A 190 3.05 -4.38 -10.91
C ILE A 190 4.55 -4.36 -10.57
N THR A 191 5.24 -3.31 -10.97
CA THR A 191 6.64 -3.12 -10.58
C THR A 191 6.74 -2.60 -9.14
N ARG A 192 7.91 -2.76 -8.52
CA ARG A 192 8.18 -2.27 -7.16
C ARG A 192 8.02 -0.74 -7.07
N ALA A 193 8.43 0.01 -8.09
CA ALA A 193 8.22 1.46 -8.17
C ALA A 193 6.75 1.84 -8.32
N GLU A 194 6.01 1.17 -9.21
CA GLU A 194 4.56 1.39 -9.38
C GLU A 194 3.81 1.11 -8.07
N ALA A 195 4.15 0.03 -7.35
CA ALA A 195 3.55 -0.30 -6.06
C ALA A 195 3.74 0.81 -5.02
N VAL A 196 4.96 1.34 -4.88
CA VAL A 196 5.24 2.45 -3.96
C VAL A 196 4.47 3.71 -4.36
N VAL A 197 4.43 4.04 -5.66
CA VAL A 197 3.67 5.22 -6.15
C VAL A 197 2.18 5.09 -5.88
N VAL A 198 1.58 3.92 -6.11
CA VAL A 198 0.15 3.68 -5.80
C VAL A 198 -0.12 3.87 -4.32
N LEU A 199 0.70 3.31 -3.44
CA LEU A 199 0.52 3.45 -2.00
C LEU A 199 0.72 4.89 -1.54
N ASN A 200 1.71 5.60 -2.09
CA ASN A 200 1.90 7.02 -1.83
C ASN A 200 0.67 7.84 -2.23
N ASN A 201 0.13 7.60 -3.43
CA ASN A 201 -1.06 8.29 -3.89
C ASN A 201 -2.30 7.95 -3.05
N ALA A 202 -2.43 6.69 -2.62
CA ALA A 202 -3.49 6.24 -1.72
C ALA A 202 -3.42 6.97 -0.37
N MET A 203 -2.24 7.13 0.21
CA MET A 203 -2.03 7.90 1.44
C MET A 203 -2.34 9.38 1.24
N GLN A 204 -1.91 9.98 0.12
CA GLN A 204 -2.21 11.38 -0.18
C GLN A 204 -3.70 11.61 -0.43
N TYR A 205 -4.40 10.66 -1.03
CA TYR A 205 -5.85 10.67 -1.16
C TYR A 205 -6.53 10.58 0.21
N ALA A 206 -6.11 9.63 1.05
CA ALA A 206 -6.62 9.46 2.41
C ALA A 206 -6.41 10.73 3.26
N LYS A 207 -5.34 11.50 3.05
CA LYS A 207 -5.17 12.81 3.70
C LYS A 207 -6.14 13.89 3.22
N LYS A 208 -6.66 13.79 1.99
CA LYS A 208 -7.53 14.80 1.35
C LYS A 208 -9.02 14.58 1.56
N VAL A 209 -9.47 13.33 1.75
CA VAL A 209 -10.89 12.96 1.67
C VAL A 209 -11.39 12.37 2.99
N ARG A 210 -12.50 12.96 3.49
CA ARG A 210 -13.28 12.62 4.71
C ARG A 210 -12.57 12.90 6.03
N THR A 211 -12.94 14.00 6.67
CA THR A 211 -12.75 14.15 8.12
C THR A 211 -13.92 13.47 8.83
N LYS A 212 -13.66 12.39 9.56
CA LYS A 212 -14.67 11.78 10.42
C LYS A 212 -14.70 12.52 11.75
N THR A 213 -15.78 13.26 11.98
CA THR A 213 -15.97 14.00 13.24
C THR A 213 -16.73 13.16 14.25
N TYR A 214 -16.16 12.99 15.43
CA TYR A 214 -16.83 12.50 16.62
C TYR A 214 -17.16 13.72 17.49
N ASP A 215 -18.44 14.02 17.63
CA ASP A 215 -18.97 15.25 18.26
C ASP A 215 -19.76 14.97 19.55
N LYS A 216 -19.72 13.72 20.04
CA LYS A 216 -20.38 13.29 21.28
C LYS A 216 -19.41 12.53 22.17
N THR A 217 -19.57 12.66 23.47
CA THR A 217 -18.89 11.82 24.46
C THR A 217 -19.17 10.34 24.20
N GLY A 218 -18.14 9.49 24.25
CA GLY A 218 -18.30 8.06 24.03
C GLY A 218 -17.02 7.35 23.61
N VAL A 219 -17.12 6.04 23.51
CA VAL A 219 -16.06 5.15 23.02
C VAL A 219 -16.33 4.80 21.55
N TYR A 220 -15.35 5.04 20.70
CA TYR A 220 -15.43 4.82 19.25
C TYR A 220 -14.33 3.87 18.81
N GLY A 221 -14.68 2.94 17.92
CA GLY A 221 -13.80 1.86 17.48
C GLY A 221 -14.39 0.49 17.78
N THR A 222 -13.61 -0.56 17.56
CA THR A 222 -14.07 -1.95 17.75
C THR A 222 -13.59 -2.50 19.09
N ALA A 223 -14.29 -3.53 19.61
CA ALA A 223 -13.83 -4.27 20.79
C ALA A 223 -12.57 -5.12 20.50
N SER A 224 -12.37 -5.49 19.24
CA SER A 224 -11.20 -6.24 18.74
C SER A 224 -10.93 -5.90 17.28
N GLY A 225 -9.68 -6.08 16.83
CA GLY A 225 -9.23 -5.70 15.49
C GLY A 225 -9.01 -4.20 15.34
N VAL A 226 -8.25 -3.77 14.32
CA VAL A 226 -7.83 -2.37 14.12
C VAL A 226 -8.36 -1.86 12.78
N PRO A 227 -9.68 -1.61 12.62
CA PRO A 227 -10.22 -1.09 11.38
C PRO A 227 -9.55 0.23 10.99
N SER A 228 -9.21 0.36 9.71
CA SER A 228 -8.65 1.57 9.15
C SER A 228 -9.75 2.61 8.90
N ILE A 229 -9.57 3.80 9.46
CA ILE A 229 -10.28 5.01 9.04
C ILE A 229 -9.43 5.67 7.95
N VAL A 230 -10.01 5.71 6.76
CA VAL A 230 -9.47 6.40 5.60
C VAL A 230 -9.93 7.84 5.71
N GLY A 231 -8.98 8.77 5.89
CA GLY A 231 -9.32 10.14 6.23
C GLY A 231 -8.70 10.63 7.52
N SER A 232 -8.85 11.92 7.76
CA SER A 232 -8.56 12.53 9.06
C SER A 232 -9.71 12.24 10.04
N VAL A 233 -9.42 12.27 11.34
CA VAL A 233 -10.42 12.15 12.39
C VAL A 233 -10.41 13.42 13.22
N THR A 234 -11.59 13.95 13.54
CA THR A 234 -11.72 15.07 14.48
C THR A 234 -12.46 14.61 15.73
N ALA A 235 -11.83 14.77 16.89
CA ALA A 235 -12.51 14.73 18.18
C ALA A 235 -12.99 16.14 18.53
N ALA A 236 -14.31 16.37 18.40
CA ALA A 236 -14.96 17.66 18.56
C ALA A 236 -15.77 17.77 19.87
N SER A 237 -15.63 16.84 20.81
CA SER A 237 -16.29 16.87 22.12
C SER A 237 -15.40 16.25 23.20
N SER A 238 -15.66 16.60 24.46
CA SER A 238 -14.95 16.04 25.61
C SER A 238 -15.43 14.62 25.95
N GLY A 239 -14.57 13.82 26.58
CA GLY A 239 -14.87 12.44 26.97
C GLY A 239 -14.91 11.44 25.80
N ILE A 240 -14.29 11.80 24.67
CA ILE A 240 -14.11 10.89 23.53
C ILE A 240 -12.96 9.94 23.83
N THR A 241 -13.22 8.64 23.66
CA THR A 241 -12.20 7.59 23.64
C THR A 241 -12.19 6.96 22.26
N LEU A 242 -11.06 7.03 21.57
CA LEU A 242 -10.81 6.24 20.37
C LEU A 242 -10.09 4.97 20.78
N GLN A 243 -10.59 3.80 20.36
CA GLN A 243 -9.96 2.52 20.67
C GLN A 243 -9.79 1.63 19.44
N ASN A 244 -8.69 0.88 19.42
CA ASN A 244 -8.43 -0.18 18.44
C ASN A 244 -8.68 0.29 16.99
N MET A 245 -7.98 1.32 16.52
CA MET A 245 -8.16 1.80 15.14
C MET A 245 -6.88 2.37 14.53
N LEU A 246 -6.82 2.32 13.20
CA LEU A 246 -5.75 2.91 12.41
C LEU A 246 -6.31 4.14 11.69
N ILE A 247 -5.74 5.32 11.94
CA ILE A 247 -6.11 6.57 11.27
C ILE A 247 -5.03 6.88 10.23
N LEU A 248 -5.44 6.85 8.95
CA LEU A 248 -4.53 7.09 7.83
C LEU A 248 -4.26 8.58 7.55
N GLY A 249 -5.18 9.45 7.96
CA GLY A 249 -5.04 10.90 7.89
C GLY A 249 -4.61 11.52 9.21
N ASP A 250 -4.87 12.81 9.36
CA ASP A 250 -4.54 13.57 10.58
C ASP A 250 -5.53 13.26 11.70
N PHE A 251 -5.08 13.30 12.95
CA PHE A 251 -5.98 13.28 14.09
C PHE A 251 -6.05 14.68 14.70
N ILE A 252 -7.24 15.25 14.79
CA ILE A 252 -7.44 16.65 15.16
C ILE A 252 -8.31 16.69 16.42
N ILE A 253 -7.81 17.35 17.47
CA ILE A 253 -8.59 17.68 18.66
C ILE A 253 -8.93 19.17 18.56
N ASP A 254 -10.17 19.47 18.17
CA ASP A 254 -10.68 20.84 18.01
C ASP A 254 -12.19 20.87 18.32
N GLY A 255 -12.60 21.59 19.36
CA GLY A 255 -14.01 21.75 19.74
C GLY A 255 -14.47 21.01 21.01
N ALA A 256 -13.59 20.32 21.73
CA ALA A 256 -13.94 19.75 23.02
C ALA A 256 -14.14 20.85 24.12
N ASP A 257 -14.88 20.57 25.19
CA ASP A 257 -15.08 21.53 26.29
C ASP A 257 -13.78 21.74 27.08
N VAL A 258 -13.49 22.96 27.52
CA VAL A 258 -12.19 23.37 28.12
C VAL A 258 -11.69 22.48 29.29
N ASP A 259 -12.59 21.78 30.00
CA ASP A 259 -12.31 20.87 31.12
C ASP A 259 -12.37 19.37 30.75
N GLY A 260 -12.36 19.06 29.45
CA GLY A 260 -12.55 17.72 28.90
C GLY A 260 -11.29 16.87 28.79
N ASN A 261 -11.48 15.55 28.69
CA ASN A 261 -10.42 14.59 28.40
C ASN A 261 -10.66 13.90 27.04
N VAL A 262 -9.59 13.63 26.29
CA VAL A 262 -9.62 12.75 25.10
C VAL A 262 -8.66 11.59 25.34
N THR A 263 -9.09 10.36 25.00
CA THR A 263 -8.28 9.15 25.18
C THR A 263 -8.07 8.43 23.86
N LEU A 264 -6.84 7.98 23.61
CA LEU A 264 -6.46 7.09 22.52
C LEU A 264 -5.99 5.79 23.15
N GLN A 265 -6.60 4.66 22.79
CA GLN A 265 -6.28 3.35 23.33
C GLN A 265 -6.02 2.35 22.21
N ASN A 266 -4.78 1.89 22.04
CA ASN A 266 -4.38 1.04 20.92
C ASN A 266 -4.76 1.66 19.56
N VAL A 267 -4.41 2.93 19.38
CA VAL A 267 -4.67 3.70 18.16
C VAL A 267 -3.35 3.98 17.45
N ILE A 268 -3.35 3.85 16.12
CA ILE A 268 -2.21 4.21 15.27
C ILE A 268 -2.61 5.41 14.42
N VAL A 269 -1.84 6.51 14.46
CA VAL A 269 -2.07 7.69 13.63
C VAL A 269 -0.88 7.92 12.71
N ARG A 270 -1.11 7.84 11.40
CA ARG A 270 -0.08 8.04 10.36
C ARG A 270 0.01 9.48 9.85
N GLY A 271 -1.02 10.28 10.06
CA GLY A 271 -0.97 11.72 9.86
C GLY A 271 -0.40 12.45 11.07
N LYS A 272 -0.54 13.77 11.07
CA LYS A 272 -0.19 14.60 12.22
C LYS A 272 -1.33 14.56 13.23
N THR A 273 -0.97 14.49 14.51
CA THR A 273 -1.90 14.72 15.60
C THR A 273 -1.84 16.18 16.01
N TYR A 274 -2.97 16.89 15.95
CA TYR A 274 -3.07 18.29 16.33
C TYR A 274 -3.93 18.45 17.58
N VAL A 275 -3.45 19.25 18.52
CA VAL A 275 -4.19 19.66 19.72
C VAL A 275 -4.34 21.18 19.68
N TYR A 276 -5.54 21.66 19.33
CA TYR A 276 -5.81 23.10 19.14
C TYR A 276 -6.68 23.73 20.21
N SER A 277 -7.70 23.02 20.70
CA SER A 277 -8.62 23.58 21.69
C SER A 277 -9.36 22.48 22.45
N GLY A 278 -9.80 22.82 23.68
CA GLY A 278 -10.92 22.11 24.28
C GLY A 278 -10.63 20.90 25.15
N VAL A 279 -9.42 20.72 25.66
CA VAL A 279 -9.12 19.62 26.59
C VAL A 279 -8.12 20.05 27.64
N SER A 280 -8.34 19.60 28.88
CA SER A 280 -7.37 19.69 29.96
C SER A 280 -6.37 18.52 29.92
N ARG A 281 -6.77 17.38 29.35
CA ARG A 281 -5.94 16.17 29.28
C ARG A 281 -6.13 15.37 27.99
N VAL A 282 -5.04 14.84 27.46
CA VAL A 282 -5.04 13.79 26.44
C VAL A 282 -4.26 12.59 26.97
N SER A 283 -4.92 11.43 27.09
CA SER A 283 -4.27 10.17 27.47
C SER A 283 -4.04 9.30 26.24
N ILE A 284 -2.80 8.88 26.02
CA ILE A 284 -2.36 8.09 24.86
C ILE A 284 -1.83 6.77 25.39
N VAL A 285 -2.64 5.71 25.28
CA VAL A 285 -2.41 4.41 25.90
C VAL A 285 -2.17 3.35 24.82
N ASP A 286 -1.05 2.64 24.90
CA ASP A 286 -0.66 1.58 23.95
C ASP A 286 -0.76 2.01 22.47
N SER A 287 -0.51 3.27 22.16
CA SER A 287 -0.79 3.88 20.85
C SER A 287 0.49 4.36 20.16
N SER A 288 0.46 4.53 18.83
CA SER A 288 1.62 4.98 18.04
C SER A 288 1.27 6.22 17.22
N LEU A 289 2.02 7.31 17.42
CA LEU A 289 1.85 8.59 16.73
C LEU A 289 3.15 8.99 16.03
N ASP A 290 3.10 9.21 14.71
CA ASP A 290 4.27 9.68 13.94
C ASP A 290 4.63 11.13 14.27
N SER A 291 3.63 11.96 14.58
CA SER A 291 3.81 13.37 14.94
C SER A 291 2.68 13.89 15.84
N LEU A 292 3.05 14.63 16.87
CA LEU A 292 2.17 15.37 17.77
C LEU A 292 2.50 16.86 17.74
N GLN A 293 1.51 17.71 17.50
CA GLN A 293 1.64 19.16 17.52
C GLN A 293 0.62 19.77 18.48
N VAL A 294 1.12 20.47 19.50
CA VAL A 294 0.30 21.07 20.56
C VAL A 294 0.33 22.59 20.38
N CYS A 295 -0.70 23.13 19.74
CA CYS A 295 -0.85 24.57 19.48
C CYS A 295 -2.19 25.05 20.07
N MET A 296 -2.32 25.03 21.40
CA MET A 296 -3.54 25.45 22.10
C MET A 296 -3.83 26.92 21.83
N LYS A 297 -5.06 27.24 21.41
CA LYS A 297 -5.53 28.63 21.23
C LYS A 297 -5.51 29.42 22.54
N ASN A 298 -5.83 28.75 23.66
CA ASN A 298 -5.82 29.30 25.02
C ASN A 298 -5.53 28.17 26.03
N GLY A 299 -4.88 28.51 27.15
CA GLY A 299 -4.64 27.57 28.25
C GLY A 299 -3.42 26.66 28.07
N SER A 300 -3.38 25.58 28.85
CA SER A 300 -2.37 24.52 28.81
C SER A 300 -3.06 23.17 28.79
N VAL A 301 -2.43 22.16 28.20
CA VAL A 301 -2.93 20.79 28.14
C VAL A 301 -1.92 19.82 28.74
N ARG A 302 -2.39 18.81 29.46
CA ARG A 302 -1.57 17.68 29.91
C ARG A 302 -1.68 16.50 28.94
N ILE A 303 -0.56 16.07 28.36
CA ILE A 303 -0.48 14.90 27.50
C ILE A 303 0.21 13.78 28.29
N ALA A 304 -0.46 12.63 28.45
CA ALA A 304 0.08 11.46 29.14
C ALA A 304 0.33 10.33 28.13
N ALA A 305 1.58 9.87 28.02
CA ALA A 305 1.96 8.67 27.27
C ALA A 305 2.03 7.48 28.24
N GLU A 306 1.20 6.46 28.02
CA GLU A 306 0.99 5.35 28.96
C GLU A 306 1.14 3.98 28.26
N GLY A 307 1.54 2.95 29.00
CA GLY A 307 1.61 1.58 28.46
C GLY A 307 2.81 1.37 27.53
N ARG A 308 2.56 0.93 26.28
CA ARG A 308 3.54 0.74 25.19
C ARG A 308 3.47 1.84 24.13
N THR A 309 3.05 3.04 24.53
CA THR A 309 2.89 4.17 23.61
C THR A 309 4.22 4.64 23.03
N ASP A 310 4.22 5.03 21.76
CA ASP A 310 5.37 5.57 21.01
C ASP A 310 4.96 6.83 20.24
N ILE A 311 5.64 7.95 20.52
CA ILE A 311 5.43 9.26 19.89
C ILE A 311 6.77 9.76 19.36
N HIS A 312 6.95 9.67 18.04
CA HIS A 312 8.24 9.94 17.40
C HIS A 312 8.66 11.42 17.46
N ARG A 313 7.77 12.34 17.09
CA ARG A 313 8.07 13.79 17.09
C ARG A 313 6.96 14.60 17.75
N THR A 314 7.32 15.44 18.70
CA THR A 314 6.40 16.34 19.42
C THR A 314 6.85 17.78 19.27
N ALA A 315 5.98 18.66 18.76
CA ALA A 315 6.22 20.09 18.67
C ALA A 315 5.21 20.86 19.55
N LEU A 316 5.73 21.65 20.50
CA LEU A 316 4.94 22.50 21.38
C LEU A 316 4.96 23.95 20.87
N CYS A 317 3.80 24.44 20.44
CA CYS A 317 3.57 25.82 20.00
C CYS A 317 2.84 26.63 21.11
N SER A 318 2.48 26.00 22.22
CA SER A 318 1.78 26.59 23.37
C SER A 318 2.24 25.94 24.68
N SER A 319 1.79 26.46 25.81
CA SER A 319 2.06 25.82 27.11
C SER A 319 1.46 24.42 27.17
N ALA A 320 2.19 23.46 27.74
CA ALA A 320 1.77 22.06 27.85
C ALA A 320 2.56 21.33 28.95
N ALA A 321 1.96 20.28 29.51
CA ALA A 321 2.64 19.32 30.38
C ALA A 321 2.71 17.94 29.69
N LEU A 322 3.89 17.33 29.62
CA LEU A 322 4.12 15.98 29.08
C LEU A 322 4.50 15.03 30.22
N GLU A 323 3.76 13.91 30.34
CA GLU A 323 3.94 12.91 31.40
C GLU A 323 4.10 11.51 30.78
N GLU A 324 5.11 10.76 31.21
CA GLU A 324 5.30 9.37 30.81
C GLU A 324 5.00 8.38 31.95
N ARG A 325 4.19 7.36 31.65
CA ARG A 325 3.83 6.26 32.56
C ARG A 325 3.93 4.92 31.82
N LEU A 326 5.15 4.62 31.35
CA LEU A 326 5.41 3.52 30.43
C LEU A 326 5.66 2.19 31.16
N SER A 327 5.34 1.08 30.49
CA SER A 327 5.49 -0.29 31.02
C SER A 327 6.72 -1.02 30.46
N THR A 328 7.12 -0.69 29.24
CA THR A 328 8.34 -1.11 28.51
C THR A 328 8.64 -0.02 27.47
N GLY A 329 9.90 0.13 27.01
CA GLY A 329 10.38 1.25 26.16
C GLY A 329 9.44 1.80 25.08
N GLY A 330 9.63 3.07 24.72
CA GLY A 330 8.72 3.90 23.92
C GLY A 330 8.69 5.32 24.52
N GLY A 331 7.58 6.04 24.38
CA GLY A 331 7.39 7.37 24.97
C GLY A 331 7.54 8.51 23.98
N PHE A 332 8.04 9.64 24.45
CA PHE A 332 8.37 10.81 23.64
C PHE A 332 9.85 10.74 23.22
N HIS A 333 10.09 10.58 21.92
CA HIS A 333 11.45 10.51 21.37
C HIS A 333 12.05 11.92 21.17
N GLU A 334 11.52 12.69 20.22
CA GLU A 334 11.95 14.06 19.94
C GLU A 334 10.87 15.05 20.40
N VAL A 335 11.23 15.95 21.33
CA VAL A 335 10.35 17.05 21.78
C VAL A 335 10.99 18.39 21.43
N SER A 336 10.27 19.27 20.74
CA SER A 336 10.72 20.64 20.46
C SER A 336 9.73 21.68 20.99
N LEU A 337 10.23 22.70 21.68
CA LEU A 337 9.50 23.93 21.95
C LEU A 337 9.70 24.84 20.75
N ALA A 338 8.69 24.84 19.87
CA ALA A 338 8.76 25.42 18.54
C ALA A 338 8.93 26.94 18.58
N LYS A 339 9.61 27.50 17.58
CA LYS A 339 9.97 28.93 17.51
C LYS A 339 8.77 29.88 17.66
N GLU A 340 7.60 29.47 17.23
CA GLU A 340 6.32 30.18 17.34
C GLU A 340 5.70 30.18 18.75
N MET A 341 6.26 29.44 19.72
CA MET A 341 5.73 29.37 21.09
C MET A 341 5.78 30.76 21.78
N PRO A 342 4.65 31.27 22.30
CA PRO A 342 4.60 32.62 22.87
C PRO A 342 5.54 32.82 24.07
N ARG A 343 6.16 34.00 24.19
CA ARG A 343 6.95 34.38 25.37
C ARG A 343 6.15 34.22 26.66
N GLY A 344 6.81 33.72 27.70
CA GLY A 344 6.21 33.40 28.99
C GLY A 344 5.48 32.06 29.04
N SER A 345 5.36 31.35 27.91
CA SER A 345 4.80 29.99 27.89
C SER A 345 5.68 29.01 28.66
N VAL A 346 5.04 27.98 29.20
CA VAL A 346 5.66 26.98 30.06
C VAL A 346 5.48 25.59 29.47
N ALA A 347 6.58 24.84 29.32
CA ALA A 347 6.55 23.41 29.09
C ALA A 347 6.98 22.67 30.37
N GLU A 348 6.15 21.75 30.87
CA GLU A 348 6.44 20.92 32.04
C GLU A 348 6.63 19.47 31.61
N LEU A 349 7.77 18.85 31.93
CA LEU A 349 8.10 17.49 31.50
C LEU A 349 8.38 16.59 32.71
N MET A 350 7.78 15.39 32.70
CA MET A 350 7.91 14.35 33.72
C MET A 350 8.06 12.98 33.04
N GLY A 351 9.23 12.34 33.12
CA GLY A 351 9.46 11.08 32.40
C GLY A 351 10.91 10.84 31.95
N ALA A 352 11.08 9.97 30.97
CA ALA A 352 12.36 9.61 30.37
C ALA A 352 12.41 10.07 28.91
N PHE A 353 13.05 11.22 28.64
CA PHE A 353 13.07 11.83 27.31
C PHE A 353 14.44 11.66 26.64
N GLU A 354 14.44 11.31 25.35
CA GLU A 354 15.67 11.14 24.56
C GLU A 354 16.24 12.50 24.12
N SER A 355 15.40 13.35 23.51
CA SER A 355 15.82 14.67 23.01
C SER A 355 14.77 15.74 23.29
N VAL A 356 15.20 16.84 23.92
CA VAL A 356 14.38 18.04 24.13
C VAL A 356 15.09 19.26 23.57
N ALA A 357 14.53 19.88 22.53
CA ALA A 357 15.04 21.09 21.92
C ALA A 357 14.17 22.31 22.30
N VAL A 358 14.81 23.43 22.60
CA VAL A 358 14.17 24.73 22.86
C VAL A 358 14.59 25.68 21.76
N ASP A 359 13.68 25.95 20.82
CA ASP A 359 13.89 26.86 19.70
C ASP A 359 13.18 28.21 19.90
N ALA A 360 12.27 28.27 20.88
CA ALA A 360 11.52 29.47 21.23
C ALA A 360 12.30 30.43 22.15
N SER A 361 12.12 31.74 21.94
CA SER A 361 12.69 32.79 22.79
C SER A 361 11.77 33.14 23.97
N GLY A 362 12.33 33.35 25.15
CA GLY A 362 11.59 33.83 26.33
C GLY A 362 10.56 32.85 26.91
N VAL A 363 10.75 31.54 26.74
CA VAL A 363 9.88 30.49 27.30
C VAL A 363 10.52 29.83 28.53
N LYS A 364 9.73 29.10 29.32
CA LYS A 364 10.22 28.33 30.47
C LYS A 364 10.07 26.83 30.22
N LEU A 365 11.18 26.10 30.32
CA LEU A 365 11.20 24.64 30.37
C LEU A 365 11.34 24.18 31.82
N GLN A 366 10.42 23.37 32.32
CA GLN A 366 10.43 22.80 33.67
C GLN A 366 10.57 21.28 33.58
N LEU A 367 11.67 20.76 34.10
CA LEU A 367 11.97 19.34 34.17
C LEU A 367 11.73 18.88 35.61
N GLU A 368 10.52 18.45 35.91
CA GLU A 368 10.07 18.24 37.30
C GLU A 368 10.69 16.96 37.91
N GLN A 369 10.70 15.86 37.14
CA GLN A 369 11.21 14.55 37.57
C GLN A 369 11.60 13.69 36.36
N GLY A 370 12.65 12.87 36.50
CA GLY A 370 13.00 11.83 35.54
C GLY A 370 14.36 12.05 34.86
N THR A 371 14.56 11.43 33.70
CA THR A 371 15.85 11.42 32.99
C THR A 371 15.71 12.06 31.62
N PHE A 372 16.63 12.95 31.29
CA PHE A 372 16.66 13.65 30.01
C PHE A 372 18.04 13.39 29.39
N GLN A 373 18.09 12.67 28.26
CA GLN A 373 19.38 12.36 27.64
C GLN A 373 20.02 13.63 27.08
N THR A 374 19.36 14.28 26.12
CA THR A 374 19.86 15.53 25.54
C THR A 374 18.83 16.64 25.69
N VAL A 375 19.26 17.79 26.25
CA VAL A 375 18.47 19.02 26.28
C VAL A 375 19.27 20.10 25.55
N THR A 376 18.69 20.72 24.54
CA THR A 376 19.35 21.73 23.71
C THR A 376 18.57 23.03 23.73
N TYR A 377 19.23 24.13 24.07
CA TYR A 377 18.72 25.49 23.87
C TYR A 377 19.38 26.08 22.62
N GLY A 378 18.66 26.09 21.51
CA GLY A 378 19.17 26.52 20.21
C GLY A 378 19.49 28.01 20.15
N SER A 379 20.11 28.49 19.07
CA SER A 379 20.57 29.89 18.95
C SER A 379 19.44 30.93 19.07
N ASP A 380 18.22 30.54 18.73
CA ASP A 380 17.04 31.42 18.76
C ASP A 380 16.36 31.48 20.15
N SER A 381 16.84 30.70 21.13
CA SER A 381 16.21 30.54 22.44
C SER A 381 16.50 31.65 23.46
N GLY A 382 16.98 32.80 23.00
CA GLY A 382 17.43 33.89 23.88
C GLY A 382 16.37 34.33 24.88
N GLY A 383 16.77 34.45 26.16
CA GLY A 383 15.90 34.85 27.26
C GLY A 383 14.96 33.76 27.77
N SER A 384 15.04 32.54 27.24
CA SER A 384 14.37 31.36 27.79
C SER A 384 15.09 30.89 29.05
N ASN A 385 14.34 30.22 29.94
CA ASN A 385 14.83 29.75 31.23
C ASN A 385 14.56 28.25 31.40
N GLY A 386 15.42 27.58 32.18
CA GLY A 386 15.26 26.18 32.58
C GLY A 386 15.10 26.04 34.09
N ALA A 387 14.27 25.10 34.53
CA ALA A 387 14.20 24.66 35.92
C ALA A 387 14.37 23.13 35.96
N VAL A 388 15.33 22.66 36.74
CA VAL A 388 15.65 21.24 36.88
C VAL A 388 15.33 20.80 38.31
N GLY A 389 14.23 20.07 38.47
CA GLY A 389 13.75 19.56 39.75
C GLY A 389 14.79 18.68 40.44
N LYS A 390 14.73 18.59 41.78
CA LYS A 390 15.73 17.86 42.59
C LYS A 390 15.90 16.38 42.19
N ASP A 391 14.84 15.78 41.62
CA ASP A 391 14.78 14.37 41.21
C ASP A 391 14.91 14.22 39.67
N ALA A 392 15.27 15.29 38.95
CA ALA A 392 15.52 15.27 37.52
C ALA A 392 17.03 15.23 37.22
N THR A 393 17.40 14.49 36.18
CA THR A 393 18.80 14.37 35.71
C THR A 393 18.87 14.64 34.22
N ILE A 394 19.74 15.57 33.81
CA ILE A 394 20.10 15.82 32.41
C ILE A 394 21.48 15.20 32.14
N SER A 395 21.57 14.29 31.16
CA SER A 395 22.85 13.66 30.79
C SER A 395 23.72 14.62 29.99
N HIS A 396 23.13 15.31 29.01
CA HIS A 396 23.83 16.27 28.17
C HIS A 396 22.97 17.52 27.91
N LEU A 397 23.39 18.66 28.47
CA LEU A 397 22.80 19.97 28.20
C LEU A 397 23.66 20.69 27.16
N VAL A 398 23.04 21.25 26.11
CA VAL A 398 23.69 22.04 25.08
C VAL A 398 23.07 23.44 25.05
N LEU A 399 23.89 24.47 25.14
CA LEU A 399 23.45 25.87 25.15
C LEU A 399 24.10 26.62 23.98
N ASP A 400 23.28 27.11 23.05
CA ASP A 400 23.67 28.00 21.95
C ASP A 400 23.25 29.45 22.21
N SER A 401 22.46 29.72 23.26
CA SER A 401 22.03 31.06 23.67
C SER A 401 22.16 31.24 25.19
N VAL A 402 22.05 32.49 25.67
CA VAL A 402 22.12 32.80 27.11
C VAL A 402 20.84 32.35 27.81
N VAL A 403 20.99 31.43 28.76
CA VAL A 403 19.90 30.80 29.50
C VAL A 403 20.19 30.83 31.00
N SER A 404 19.14 31.00 31.82
CA SER A 404 19.24 30.78 33.27
C SER A 404 18.65 29.43 33.64
N ILE A 405 19.47 28.57 34.26
CA ILE A 405 19.11 27.24 34.74
C ILE A 405 19.02 27.26 36.27
N SER A 406 17.82 27.02 36.78
CA SER A 406 17.50 26.98 38.21
C SER A 406 17.19 25.56 38.68
N GLY A 407 17.11 25.35 39.99
CA GLY A 407 16.78 24.08 40.62
C GLY A 407 17.99 23.25 41.04
N LEU A 408 17.70 22.22 41.84
CA LEU A 408 18.69 21.37 42.51
C LEU A 408 18.95 20.04 41.79
N GLY A 409 18.37 19.83 40.61
CA GLY A 409 18.58 18.62 39.81
C GLY A 409 20.00 18.45 39.29
N THR A 410 20.31 17.27 38.78
CA THR A 410 21.67 16.93 38.34
C THR A 410 21.83 17.18 36.85
N ILE A 411 22.96 17.79 36.46
CA ILE A 411 23.36 17.96 35.05
C ILE A 411 24.75 17.34 34.92
N ASP A 412 24.87 16.26 34.15
CA ASP A 412 26.13 15.53 34.04
C ASP A 412 27.15 16.30 33.21
N THR A 413 26.78 16.66 31.98
CA THR A 413 27.59 17.49 31.09
C THR A 413 26.80 18.68 30.54
N ALA A 414 27.40 19.87 30.57
CA ALA A 414 26.87 21.05 29.91
C ALA A 414 27.86 21.58 28.86
N THR A 415 27.44 21.72 27.60
CA THR A 415 28.23 22.30 26.52
C THR A 415 27.75 23.73 26.24
N LEU A 416 28.62 24.72 26.44
CA LEU A 416 28.33 26.13 26.19
C LEU A 416 29.02 26.59 24.90
N ASN A 417 28.22 26.85 23.86
CA ASN A 417 28.67 27.35 22.56
C ASN A 417 28.75 28.89 22.55
N SER A 418 29.14 29.47 21.40
CA SER A 418 29.52 30.88 21.30
C SER A 418 28.42 31.88 21.71
N GLY A 419 27.14 31.55 21.54
CA GLY A 419 26.03 32.40 21.93
C GLY A 419 25.57 32.25 23.40
N ALA A 420 26.13 31.31 24.16
CA ALA A 420 25.73 31.01 25.53
C ALA A 420 26.54 31.75 26.62
N ALA A 421 27.33 32.75 26.23
CA ALA A 421 28.19 33.50 27.15
C ALA A 421 27.39 34.21 28.25
N GLY A 422 27.65 33.88 29.52
CA GLY A 422 26.92 34.44 30.65
C GLY A 422 25.68 33.64 31.08
N SER A 423 25.48 32.43 30.53
CA SER A 423 24.48 31.50 31.06
C SER A 423 24.74 31.19 32.54
N SER A 424 23.67 31.03 33.31
CA SER A 424 23.74 30.87 34.77
C SER A 424 23.16 29.56 35.26
N PHE A 425 23.73 29.04 36.35
CA PHE A 425 23.31 27.78 36.98
C PHE A 425 23.20 27.95 38.48
N GLU A 426 22.09 27.49 39.06
CA GLU A 426 21.91 27.39 40.51
C GLU A 426 22.75 26.23 41.09
N ARG A 427 22.65 25.05 40.47
CA ARG A 427 23.55 23.92 40.74
C ARG A 427 24.53 23.74 39.58
N LYS A 428 25.82 23.75 39.89
CA LYS A 428 26.89 23.60 38.88
C LYS A 428 26.81 22.22 38.19
N PRO A 429 26.92 22.14 36.85
CA PRO A 429 27.05 20.87 36.12
C PRO A 429 28.30 20.08 36.53
N GLY A 430 28.24 18.75 36.40
CA GLY A 430 29.36 17.85 36.70
C GLY A 430 30.57 18.10 35.82
N LYS A 431 30.34 18.27 34.52
CA LYS A 431 31.33 18.64 33.50
C LYS A 431 30.81 19.82 32.67
N ILE A 432 31.70 20.73 32.30
CA ILE A 432 31.39 21.87 31.44
C ILE A 432 32.37 21.86 30.26
N ASP A 433 31.84 21.77 29.06
CA ASP A 433 32.56 21.80 27.79
C ASP A 433 32.12 23.00 26.92
N GLY A 434 32.75 23.20 25.76
CA GLY A 434 32.38 24.22 24.77
C GLY A 434 33.21 25.50 24.81
N SER A 435 33.06 26.33 23.76
CA SER A 435 33.88 27.55 23.55
C SER A 435 33.67 28.63 24.61
N GLN A 436 32.56 28.56 25.36
CA GLN A 436 32.20 29.51 26.42
C GLN A 436 32.20 28.88 27.82
N ALA A 437 32.86 27.74 28.01
CA ALA A 437 32.91 27.04 29.30
C ALA A 437 33.39 27.92 30.48
N SER A 438 34.27 28.90 30.23
CA SER A 438 34.78 29.82 31.24
C SER A 438 33.86 31.00 31.58
N SER A 439 32.75 31.18 30.85
CA SER A 439 31.84 32.32 30.98
C SER A 439 30.64 32.05 31.90
N ILE A 440 30.57 30.85 32.49
CA ILE A 440 29.45 30.42 33.35
C ILE A 440 29.33 31.30 34.60
N VAL A 441 28.09 31.66 34.95
CA VAL A 441 27.76 32.29 36.23
C VAL A 441 27.10 31.27 37.14
N VAL A 442 27.82 30.79 38.15
CA VAL A 442 27.19 29.98 39.22
C VAL A 442 26.56 30.97 40.20
N LEU A 443 25.25 30.89 40.39
CA LEU A 443 24.54 31.75 41.33
C LEU A 443 25.02 31.41 42.76
N PRO A 444 25.21 32.41 43.65
CA PRO A 444 25.77 32.17 44.98
C PRO A 444 24.89 31.25 45.81
N GLY A 445 25.37 30.02 46.03
CA GLY A 445 24.91 29.19 47.13
C GLY A 445 25.48 29.73 48.44
N ASP A 446 24.63 29.85 49.46
CA ASP A 446 24.98 30.36 50.79
C ASP A 446 26.07 29.45 51.43
N GLY A 447 27.32 29.93 51.44
CA GLY A 447 28.50 29.15 51.83
C GLY A 447 29.20 29.74 53.05
N GLY A 448 29.12 29.07 54.20
CA GLY A 448 29.87 29.40 55.41
C GLY A 448 31.09 28.51 55.61
N GLY A 449 32.30 29.05 55.40
CA GLY A 449 33.58 28.38 55.68
C GLY A 449 34.09 28.60 57.11
N GLY A 450 34.87 27.63 57.64
CA GLY A 450 35.43 27.69 58.99
C GLY A 450 36.89 27.24 59.08
N VAL A 451 37.74 28.16 59.56
CA VAL A 451 39.13 28.00 59.97
C VAL A 451 39.26 27.02 61.16
N LYS A 452 40.24 26.10 61.14
CA LYS A 452 40.52 25.19 62.27
C LYS A 452 41.27 25.92 63.40
N VAL A 453 40.53 26.26 64.46
CA VAL A 453 41.05 26.59 65.79
C VAL A 453 40.84 25.38 66.70
N LYS A 454 41.84 25.01 67.50
CA LYS A 454 41.74 23.97 68.53
C LYS A 454 40.79 24.45 69.62
N VAL A 455 39.58 23.88 69.67
CA VAL A 455 38.52 24.22 70.63
C VAL A 455 38.79 23.47 71.96
N PRO A 456 38.56 24.09 73.14
CA PRO A 456 38.63 23.41 74.43
C PRO A 456 37.74 22.16 74.47
N SER A 457 38.11 21.18 75.30
CA SER A 457 37.33 19.95 75.48
C SER A 457 35.93 20.30 75.96
N ASP A 458 34.94 19.91 75.16
CA ASP A 458 33.53 20.01 75.48
C ASP A 458 33.19 19.17 76.71
N THR A 459 32.47 19.78 77.65
CA THR A 459 32.05 19.16 78.92
C THR A 459 30.54 19.22 79.12
N THR A 460 29.81 19.73 78.12
CA THR A 460 28.36 19.86 78.16
C THR A 460 27.73 18.86 77.21
N PRO A 461 26.60 18.24 77.57
CA PRO A 461 25.86 17.36 76.66
C PRO A 461 24.98 18.16 75.68
N PRO A 462 24.53 17.54 74.57
CA PRO A 462 23.75 18.25 73.56
C PRO A 462 22.42 18.75 74.11
N LYS A 463 21.99 19.95 73.73
CA LYS A 463 20.69 20.50 74.11
C LYS A 463 19.76 20.52 72.91
N PHE A 464 18.55 20.01 73.11
CA PHE A 464 17.52 20.11 72.08
C PHE A 464 17.09 21.57 71.87
N TRP A 465 16.85 21.94 70.60
CA TRP A 465 16.28 23.23 70.26
C TRP A 465 14.89 23.40 70.89
N PRO A 466 14.47 24.64 71.22
CA PRO A 466 13.10 24.92 71.62
C PRO A 466 12.10 24.32 70.62
N THR A 467 11.04 23.67 71.12
CA THR A 467 10.03 22.89 70.36
C THR A 467 10.46 21.51 69.83
N TYR A 468 11.69 21.08 70.13
CA TYR A 468 12.16 19.72 69.89
C TYR A 468 12.41 18.97 71.19
N PRO A 469 12.37 17.63 71.17
CA PRO A 469 11.85 16.75 70.11
C PRO A 469 10.35 16.91 69.79
N LYS A 470 9.95 16.57 68.56
CA LYS A 470 8.55 16.43 68.12
C LYS A 470 8.22 14.95 67.90
N TRP A 471 6.97 14.61 68.09
CA TRP A 471 6.51 13.22 68.14
C TRP A 471 5.30 13.07 67.23
N ALA A 472 5.35 12.13 66.29
CA ALA A 472 4.25 11.89 65.36
C ALA A 472 4.03 10.39 65.14
N ALA A 473 2.78 9.96 65.06
CA ALA A 473 2.46 8.65 64.53
C ALA A 473 2.59 8.71 63.01
N GLU A 474 3.44 7.86 62.45
CA GLU A 474 3.64 7.76 61.01
C GLU A 474 2.66 6.75 60.40
N SER A 475 2.42 5.64 61.12
CA SER A 475 1.54 4.58 60.68
C SER A 475 0.88 3.85 61.85
N GLU A 476 0.19 2.76 61.56
CA GLU A 476 -0.39 1.86 62.54
C GLU A 476 0.69 1.15 63.40
N THR A 477 1.94 1.06 62.95
CA THR A 477 3.00 0.32 63.68
C THR A 477 4.30 1.09 63.85
N THR A 478 4.31 2.36 63.43
CA THR A 478 5.51 3.21 63.41
C THR A 478 5.22 4.59 63.96
N VAL A 479 6.13 5.08 64.80
CA VAL A 479 6.14 6.46 65.29
C VAL A 479 7.50 7.09 65.01
N GLN A 480 7.47 8.39 64.73
CA GLN A 480 8.64 9.20 64.45
C GLN A 480 8.93 10.13 65.61
N VAL A 481 10.22 10.19 65.96
CA VAL A 481 10.80 11.19 66.87
C VAL A 481 11.67 12.13 66.03
N LEU A 482 11.18 13.33 65.77
CA LEU A 482 11.95 14.37 65.10
C LEU A 482 12.74 15.12 66.17
N SER A 483 14.06 15.09 66.08
CA SER A 483 14.97 15.66 67.07
C SER A 483 15.96 16.59 66.39
N LYS A 484 16.26 17.71 67.04
CA LYS A 484 17.26 18.67 66.60
C LYS A 484 17.98 19.22 67.83
N ALA A 485 19.30 19.10 67.89
CA ALA A 485 20.12 19.59 69.00
C ALA A 485 21.17 20.60 68.52
N ASP A 486 21.72 21.39 69.44
CA ASP A 486 22.64 22.50 69.18
C ASP A 486 24.06 22.08 68.80
N GLU A 487 24.45 20.84 69.11
CA GLU A 487 25.76 20.25 68.79
C GLU A 487 25.62 18.84 68.20
N GLN A 488 26.66 18.35 67.52
CA GLN A 488 26.65 17.04 66.87
C GLN A 488 26.71 15.90 67.90
N GLY A 489 26.10 14.77 67.59
CA GLY A 489 26.13 13.63 68.49
C GLY A 489 25.37 12.42 67.98
N ARG A 490 24.87 11.63 68.91
CA ARG A 490 24.00 10.48 68.66
C ARG A 490 22.74 10.61 69.51
N LEU A 491 21.62 10.29 68.88
CA LEU A 491 20.32 10.22 69.52
C LEU A 491 19.97 8.77 69.81
N TYR A 492 19.30 8.56 70.93
CA TYR A 492 18.73 7.28 71.32
C TYR A 492 17.28 7.52 71.70
N ALA A 493 16.37 6.76 71.11
CA ALA A 493 14.94 6.85 71.35
C ALA A 493 14.37 5.47 71.70
N ILE A 494 13.46 5.41 72.65
CA ILE A 494 12.68 4.21 72.99
C ILE A 494 11.19 4.49 73.02
N ALA A 495 10.38 3.46 72.80
CA ALA A 495 8.96 3.43 73.08
C ALA A 495 8.64 2.45 74.21
N VAL A 496 7.80 2.88 75.15
CA VAL A 496 7.26 2.07 76.26
C VAL A 496 5.76 2.28 76.40
N LEU A 497 5.08 1.40 77.14
CA LEU A 497 3.66 1.59 77.42
C LEU A 497 3.46 2.81 78.34
N PRO A 498 2.31 3.48 78.25
CA PRO A 498 2.04 4.68 79.02
C PRO A 498 1.96 4.37 80.52
N ASN A 499 2.36 5.34 81.33
CA ASN A 499 2.37 5.28 82.80
C ASN A 499 3.46 4.38 83.42
N GLU A 500 4.40 3.87 82.63
CA GLU A 500 5.65 3.35 83.19
C GLU A 500 6.46 4.49 83.86
N PRO A 501 7.18 4.23 84.97
CA PRO A 501 8.12 5.21 85.53
C PRO A 501 9.14 5.66 84.48
N SER A 502 9.60 6.91 84.54
CA SER A 502 10.56 7.44 83.55
C SER A 502 11.92 6.72 83.66
N PRO A 503 12.48 6.22 82.54
CA PRO A 503 13.81 5.62 82.49
C PRO A 503 14.90 6.69 82.63
N THR A 504 16.09 6.28 83.07
CA THR A 504 17.28 7.12 83.09
C THR A 504 17.88 7.28 81.68
N ALA A 505 18.74 8.29 81.51
CA ALA A 505 19.47 8.52 80.26
C ALA A 505 20.24 7.28 79.78
N ASP A 506 20.94 6.60 80.70
CA ASP A 506 21.66 5.36 80.41
C ASP A 506 20.73 4.20 80.01
N GLN A 507 19.54 4.12 80.61
CA GLN A 507 18.54 3.12 80.24
C GLN A 507 18.02 3.36 78.82
N VAL A 508 17.70 4.61 78.45
CA VAL A 508 17.29 4.96 77.08
C VAL A 508 18.39 4.66 76.07
N LYS A 509 19.65 5.03 76.37
CA LYS A 509 20.82 4.70 75.54
C LYS A 509 21.00 3.19 75.34
N ALA A 510 20.71 2.40 76.37
CA ALA A 510 20.77 0.94 76.32
C ALA A 510 19.53 0.28 75.69
N GLY A 511 18.54 1.05 75.23
CA GLY A 511 17.28 0.51 74.68
C GLY A 511 16.38 -0.15 75.72
N LYS A 512 16.44 0.30 76.98
CA LYS A 512 15.76 -0.30 78.13
C LYS A 512 14.69 0.61 78.73
N ASN A 513 13.67 0.01 79.32
CA ASN A 513 12.67 0.72 80.14
C ASN A 513 13.16 0.94 81.58
N SER A 514 12.36 1.61 82.41
CA SER A 514 12.73 1.95 83.79
C SER A 514 12.92 0.75 84.72
N SER A 515 12.32 -0.39 84.38
CA SER A 515 12.49 -1.66 85.12
C SER A 515 13.76 -2.43 84.70
N GLY A 516 14.50 -1.93 83.71
CA GLY A 516 15.72 -2.56 83.18
C GLY A 516 15.48 -3.67 82.14
N GLY A 517 14.23 -3.89 81.73
CA GLY A 517 13.86 -4.73 80.59
C GLY A 517 14.01 -3.99 79.26
N ASN A 518 13.92 -4.70 78.14
CA ASN A 518 13.99 -4.08 76.81
C ASN A 518 12.75 -3.20 76.57
N ALA A 519 12.96 -2.04 75.95
CA ALA A 519 11.85 -1.23 75.45
C ALA A 519 11.13 -1.94 74.28
N ILE A 520 9.89 -1.52 74.01
CA ILE A 520 9.03 -2.13 72.98
C ILE A 520 9.60 -1.87 71.59
N SER A 521 10.15 -0.68 71.40
CA SER A 521 10.97 -0.33 70.23
C SER A 521 12.14 0.53 70.69
N PHE A 522 13.29 0.38 70.02
CA PHE A 522 14.48 1.16 70.24
C PHE A 522 15.08 1.58 68.91
N SER A 523 15.51 2.83 68.81
CA SER A 523 16.16 3.40 67.63
C SER A 523 17.29 4.32 68.06
N GLN A 524 18.33 4.40 67.24
CA GLN A 524 19.43 5.32 67.45
C GLN A 524 19.94 5.84 66.11
N SER A 525 20.39 7.08 66.08
CA SER A 525 20.93 7.68 64.86
C SER A 525 22.00 8.72 65.19
N PRO A 526 23.13 8.78 64.46
CA PRO A 526 24.01 9.94 64.50
C PRO A 526 23.29 11.17 63.92
N PHE A 527 23.64 12.36 64.40
CA PHE A 527 23.13 13.62 63.87
C PHE A 527 24.23 14.70 63.88
N ALA A 528 24.18 15.62 62.92
CA ALA A 528 25.01 16.81 62.93
C ALA A 528 24.34 17.95 63.70
N ALA A 529 25.13 18.89 64.21
CA ALA A 529 24.62 20.05 64.94
C ALA A 529 23.57 20.80 64.11
N ASN A 530 22.42 21.10 64.72
CA ASN A 530 21.31 21.84 64.12
C ASN A 530 20.57 21.13 62.97
N ASP A 531 20.89 19.88 62.66
CA ASP A 531 20.10 19.10 61.70
C ASP A 531 18.88 18.49 62.39
N GLU A 532 17.74 18.54 61.70
CA GLU A 532 16.56 17.79 62.11
C GLU A 532 16.72 16.33 61.66
N ILE A 533 16.73 15.41 62.63
CA ILE A 533 16.84 13.97 62.38
C ILE A 533 15.58 13.27 62.86
N VAL A 534 15.11 12.34 62.03
CA VAL A 534 13.98 11.46 62.33
C VAL A 534 14.52 10.13 62.88
N LEU A 535 14.11 9.75 64.09
CA LEU A 535 14.22 8.37 64.57
C LEU A 535 12.88 7.67 64.38
N GLN A 536 12.89 6.56 63.65
CA GLN A 536 11.71 5.69 63.53
C GLN A 536 11.75 4.61 64.61
N LEU A 537 10.67 4.52 65.37
CA LEU A 537 10.39 3.42 66.29
C LEU A 537 9.32 2.55 65.65
N ILE A 538 9.69 1.32 65.31
CA ILE A 538 8.92 0.37 64.49
C ILE A 538 8.53 -0.85 65.31
N GLY A 539 7.53 -1.60 64.84
CA GLY A 539 7.06 -2.81 65.53
C GLY A 539 6.10 -2.52 66.69
N LEU A 540 5.48 -1.33 66.70
CA LEU A 540 4.46 -0.96 67.67
C LEU A 540 3.10 -1.57 67.30
N THR A 541 2.22 -1.71 68.29
CA THR A 541 0.84 -2.16 68.11
C THR A 541 -0.07 -0.99 67.70
N ALA A 542 -0.94 -1.21 66.70
CA ALA A 542 -1.90 -0.23 66.18
C ALA A 542 -2.90 0.29 67.20
N GLY A 543 -3.31 1.56 67.04
CA GLY A 543 -4.26 2.24 67.92
C GLY A 543 -3.85 2.30 69.39
N THR A 544 -2.58 2.05 69.72
CA THR A 544 -2.06 1.96 71.08
C THR A 544 -1.31 3.23 71.44
N ASP A 545 -1.56 3.74 72.65
CA ASP A 545 -0.85 4.86 73.24
C ASP A 545 0.55 4.41 73.70
N TYR A 546 1.59 5.22 73.46
CA TYR A 546 2.97 4.99 73.88
C TYR A 546 3.58 6.24 74.50
N ASP A 547 4.42 6.03 75.51
CA ASP A 547 5.35 7.03 76.01
C ASP A 547 6.70 6.84 75.31
N LEU A 548 7.22 7.91 74.72
CA LEU A 548 8.50 7.95 74.02
C LEU A 548 9.52 8.71 74.84
N TYR A 549 10.75 8.22 74.87
CA TYR A 549 11.87 8.89 75.53
C TYR A 549 13.03 9.03 74.56
N VAL A 550 13.60 10.23 74.45
CA VAL A 550 14.79 10.48 73.64
C VAL A 550 15.88 11.16 74.45
N VAL A 551 17.13 10.78 74.20
CA VAL A 551 18.31 11.36 74.82
C VAL A 551 19.40 11.56 73.78
N ALA A 552 20.16 12.65 73.91
CA ALA A 552 21.32 12.96 73.08
C ALA A 552 22.64 12.76 73.85
N GLU A 553 23.64 12.26 73.15
CA GLU A 553 25.02 12.11 73.61
C GLU A 553 25.97 12.72 72.57
N ASP A 554 26.92 13.54 73.00
CA ASP A 554 27.93 14.11 72.10
C ASP A 554 29.01 13.07 71.69
N SER A 555 29.97 13.49 70.86
CA SER A 555 31.10 12.64 70.50
C SER A 555 32.14 12.43 71.61
N SER A 556 32.06 13.20 72.71
CA SER A 556 32.95 13.13 73.87
C SER A 556 32.41 12.23 74.98
N GLY A 557 31.18 11.71 74.84
CA GLY A 557 30.49 10.85 75.80
C GLY A 557 29.65 11.59 76.83
N ASN A 558 29.44 12.91 76.68
CA ASN A 558 28.55 13.69 77.52
C ASN A 558 27.10 13.42 77.10
N ILE A 559 26.33 12.73 77.96
CA ILE A 559 24.91 12.44 77.75
C ILE A 559 24.03 13.40 78.56
N GLN A 560 22.87 13.77 78.02
CA GLN A 560 21.89 14.56 78.76
C GLN A 560 21.51 13.85 80.09
N SER A 561 21.39 14.63 81.16
CA SER A 561 21.14 14.11 82.51
C SER A 561 19.75 13.47 82.68
N SER A 562 18.79 13.81 81.82
CA SER A 562 17.44 13.24 81.80
C SER A 562 16.92 13.12 80.37
N PRO A 563 16.28 12.00 79.98
CA PRO A 563 15.61 11.91 78.69
C PRO A 563 14.43 12.89 78.58
N THR A 564 14.17 13.39 77.38
CA THR A 564 12.96 14.14 77.09
C THR A 564 11.82 13.18 76.75
N LYS A 565 10.66 13.37 77.39
CA LYS A 565 9.45 12.54 77.21
C LYS A 565 8.49 13.16 76.20
N GLY A 566 7.91 12.32 75.35
CA GLY A 566 6.71 12.60 74.56
C GLY A 566 5.70 11.48 74.69
N SER A 567 4.47 11.72 74.26
CA SER A 567 3.44 10.68 74.18
C SER A 567 2.79 10.72 72.80
N VAL A 568 2.54 9.55 72.22
CA VAL A 568 1.94 9.41 70.89
C VAL A 568 1.02 8.20 70.87
N LYS A 569 -0.06 8.29 70.10
CA LYS A 569 -0.92 7.16 69.80
C LYS A 569 -0.69 6.73 68.36
N THR A 570 -0.30 5.47 68.13
CA THR A 570 -0.21 4.92 66.77
C THR A 570 -1.57 5.00 66.07
N SER A 571 -1.56 5.16 64.75
CA SER A 571 -2.81 5.23 63.98
C SER A 571 -3.63 3.94 64.18
N GLY A 572 -4.96 4.06 64.27
CA GLY A 572 -5.86 2.90 64.31
C GLY A 572 -6.03 2.28 62.93
N VAL A 573 -6.44 1.00 62.88
CA VAL A 573 -6.76 0.31 61.64
C VAL A 573 -7.91 1.01 60.91
N ALA A 574 -7.72 1.41 59.66
CA ALA A 574 -8.79 2.03 58.88
C ALA A 574 -9.97 1.05 58.74
N PRO A 575 -11.22 1.46 59.05
CA PRO A 575 -12.37 0.55 58.99
C PRO A 575 -12.60 0.08 57.56
N LEU A 576 -12.92 -1.21 57.40
CA LEU A 576 -13.31 -1.79 56.13
C LEU A 576 -14.53 -1.03 55.59
N LYS A 577 -14.48 -0.60 54.33
CA LYS A 577 -15.55 0.15 53.65
C LYS A 577 -15.57 -0.12 52.15
N PHE A 578 -16.72 0.09 51.52
CA PHE A 578 -16.84 0.09 50.06
C PHE A 578 -16.28 1.39 49.48
N VAL A 579 -15.62 1.27 48.33
CA VAL A 579 -15.19 2.40 47.49
C VAL A 579 -16.15 2.54 46.32
N THR A 580 -16.58 1.42 45.71
CA THR A 580 -17.65 1.42 44.72
C THR A 580 -18.97 1.81 45.39
N THR A 581 -19.59 2.90 44.94
CA THR A 581 -20.84 3.43 45.50
C THR A 581 -22.05 3.25 44.57
N SER A 582 -21.83 2.95 43.29
CA SER A 582 -22.90 2.76 42.30
C SER A 582 -22.53 1.70 41.27
N LEU A 583 -23.55 1.18 40.56
CA LEU A 583 -23.40 0.27 39.44
C LEU A 583 -23.94 0.93 38.17
N PRO A 584 -23.26 0.80 37.01
CA PRO A 584 -23.82 1.22 35.72
C PRO A 584 -25.15 0.53 35.42
N SER A 585 -26.03 1.14 34.62
CA SER A 585 -27.19 0.43 34.11
C SER A 585 -26.79 -0.70 33.16
N GLY A 586 -27.62 -1.74 33.07
CA GLY A 586 -27.51 -2.81 32.09
C GLY A 586 -28.70 -2.78 31.13
N LYS A 587 -28.69 -3.64 30.11
CA LYS A 587 -29.79 -3.77 29.14
C LYS A 587 -30.14 -5.23 28.96
N VAL A 588 -31.43 -5.56 28.86
CA VAL A 588 -31.88 -6.94 28.66
C VAL A 588 -31.21 -7.57 27.43
N GLY A 589 -30.63 -8.75 27.60
CA GLY A 589 -29.97 -9.52 26.54
C GLY A 589 -28.56 -9.06 26.19
N ALA A 590 -28.07 -7.95 26.73
CA ALA A 590 -26.69 -7.49 26.55
C ALA A 590 -25.79 -8.00 27.68
N ALA A 591 -24.58 -8.45 27.34
CA ALA A 591 -23.60 -8.84 28.36
C ALA A 591 -23.22 -7.62 29.21
N TYR A 592 -23.34 -7.76 30.53
CA TYR A 592 -22.92 -6.77 31.50
C TYR A 592 -21.41 -6.95 31.74
N THR A 593 -20.62 -5.95 31.35
CA THR A 593 -19.17 -5.93 31.53
C THR A 593 -18.82 -6.22 32.98
N ALA A 594 -17.93 -7.20 33.21
CA ALA A 594 -17.57 -7.63 34.55
C ALA A 594 -16.98 -6.46 35.35
N LEU A 595 -17.65 -6.11 36.45
CA LEU A 595 -17.26 -5.01 37.33
C LEU A 595 -16.75 -5.57 38.64
N THR A 596 -15.52 -5.21 39.02
CA THR A 596 -14.96 -5.55 40.33
C THR A 596 -15.37 -4.51 41.36
N ILE A 597 -15.96 -4.96 42.47
CA ILE A 597 -16.37 -4.12 43.59
C ILE A 597 -15.16 -3.80 44.47
N GLU A 598 -14.75 -2.54 44.44
CA GLU A 598 -13.60 -2.04 45.18
C GLU A 598 -13.97 -1.70 46.62
N THR A 599 -13.07 -2.07 47.53
CA THR A 599 -13.19 -1.83 48.97
C THR A 599 -11.85 -1.31 49.50
N SER A 600 -11.86 -0.60 50.64
CA SER A 600 -10.67 -0.06 51.30
C SER A 600 -10.76 -0.25 52.82
N GLY A 601 -9.64 -0.17 53.53
CA GLY A 601 -9.56 -0.52 54.96
C GLY A 601 -9.62 -2.04 55.23
N GLY A 602 -9.66 -2.42 56.51
CA GLY A 602 -9.60 -3.82 56.97
C GLY A 602 -8.22 -4.46 56.83
N ILE A 603 -8.05 -5.67 57.39
CA ILE A 603 -6.78 -6.42 57.40
C ILE A 603 -7.01 -7.83 56.86
N GLY A 604 -6.17 -8.26 55.92
CA GLY A 604 -6.14 -9.62 55.39
C GLY A 604 -7.10 -9.88 54.22
N THR A 605 -7.35 -11.16 53.91
CA THR A 605 -8.09 -11.59 52.71
C THR A 605 -9.56 -11.22 52.81
N ARG A 606 -10.12 -10.67 51.73
CA ARG A 606 -11.52 -10.21 51.66
C ARG A 606 -12.41 -11.26 51.01
N THR A 607 -13.59 -11.46 51.59
CA THR A 607 -14.66 -12.29 51.04
C THR A 607 -15.91 -11.45 50.85
N TYR A 608 -16.49 -11.52 49.66
CA TYR A 608 -17.70 -10.81 49.30
C TYR A 608 -18.91 -11.74 49.29
N SER A 609 -20.07 -11.22 49.66
CA SER A 609 -21.32 -11.98 49.65
C SER A 609 -22.53 -11.08 49.40
N LEU A 610 -23.58 -11.65 48.82
CA LEU A 610 -24.89 -11.02 48.77
C LEU A 610 -25.56 -11.18 50.14
N LYS A 611 -25.84 -10.06 50.81
CA LYS A 611 -26.44 -10.05 52.14
C LYS A 611 -27.97 -10.10 52.10
N SER A 612 -28.57 -9.30 51.23
CA SER A 612 -30.04 -9.19 51.08
C SER A 612 -30.41 -8.63 49.70
N GLY A 613 -31.66 -8.84 49.30
CA GLY A 613 -32.15 -8.50 47.96
C GLY A 613 -31.88 -9.60 46.93
N SER A 614 -32.22 -9.33 45.67
CA SER A 614 -32.03 -10.26 44.56
C SER A 614 -31.29 -9.58 43.42
N LEU A 615 -30.32 -10.29 42.82
CA LEU A 615 -29.67 -9.83 41.59
C LEU A 615 -30.67 -9.91 40.42
N PRO A 616 -30.47 -9.13 39.35
CA PRO A 616 -31.24 -9.32 38.12
C PRO A 616 -31.11 -10.75 37.60
N VAL A 617 -32.20 -11.32 37.05
CA VAL A 617 -32.16 -12.67 36.48
C VAL A 617 -31.14 -12.72 35.35
N GLY A 618 -30.20 -13.68 35.39
CA GLY A 618 -29.08 -13.78 34.44
C GLY A 618 -27.80 -13.06 34.88
N MET A 619 -27.82 -12.38 36.03
CA MET A 619 -26.64 -11.78 36.67
C MET A 619 -26.09 -12.67 37.79
N ALA A 620 -24.78 -12.56 38.01
CA ALA A 620 -24.04 -13.26 39.05
C ALA A 620 -23.14 -12.30 39.82
N PHE A 621 -22.86 -12.64 41.07
CA PHE A 621 -21.90 -11.95 41.93
C PHE A 621 -20.97 -12.98 42.59
N SER A 622 -19.66 -12.81 42.44
CA SER A 622 -18.66 -13.75 42.94
C SER A 622 -18.16 -13.41 44.35
N SER A 623 -17.59 -14.40 45.05
CA SER A 623 -16.96 -14.20 46.36
C SER A 623 -15.69 -13.34 46.31
N MET A 624 -15.14 -13.10 45.12
CA MET A 624 -14.03 -12.17 44.86
C MET A 624 -14.50 -10.74 44.56
N GLY A 625 -15.81 -10.49 44.61
CA GLY A 625 -16.37 -9.15 44.39
C GLY A 625 -16.65 -8.81 42.93
N ILE A 626 -16.79 -9.79 42.03
CA ILE A 626 -17.06 -9.52 40.61
C ILE A 626 -18.56 -9.60 40.34
N PHE A 627 -19.14 -8.54 39.76
CA PHE A 627 -20.53 -8.46 39.30
C PHE A 627 -20.58 -8.53 37.78
N SER A 628 -21.26 -9.54 37.22
CA SER A 628 -21.29 -9.80 35.76
C SER A 628 -22.49 -10.66 35.36
N GLY A 629 -22.75 -10.80 34.05
CA GLY A 629 -23.78 -11.70 33.51
C GLY A 629 -24.53 -11.09 32.33
N THR A 630 -25.66 -11.69 31.95
CA THR A 630 -26.52 -11.20 30.87
C THR A 630 -27.95 -11.13 31.42
N PRO A 631 -28.45 -9.93 31.79
CA PRO A 631 -29.75 -9.81 32.43
C PRO A 631 -30.87 -10.12 31.44
N THR A 632 -31.89 -10.86 31.87
CA THR A 632 -32.99 -11.31 31.01
C THR A 632 -34.30 -10.57 31.24
N THR A 633 -34.38 -9.71 32.26
CA THR A 633 -35.62 -9.05 32.66
C THR A 633 -35.35 -7.60 33.04
N ALA A 634 -36.06 -6.68 32.38
CA ALA A 634 -35.96 -5.26 32.65
C ALA A 634 -36.53 -4.92 34.03
N GLY A 635 -35.98 -3.90 34.67
CA GLY A 635 -36.41 -3.46 35.99
C GLY A 635 -35.29 -2.84 36.81
N THR A 636 -35.66 -2.28 37.95
CA THR A 636 -34.70 -1.76 38.93
C THR A 636 -34.54 -2.79 40.04
N TYR A 637 -33.30 -3.23 40.27
CA TYR A 637 -32.96 -4.24 41.26
C TYR A 637 -32.11 -3.61 42.36
N SER A 638 -32.58 -3.67 43.60
CA SER A 638 -31.85 -3.19 44.76
C SER A 638 -31.40 -4.36 45.62
N PHE A 639 -30.13 -4.36 46.01
CA PHE A 639 -29.54 -5.41 46.82
C PHE A 639 -28.40 -4.87 47.69
N THR A 640 -28.09 -5.57 48.78
CA THR A 640 -27.03 -5.19 49.71
C THR A 640 -25.90 -6.21 49.62
N LEU A 641 -24.69 -5.74 49.36
CA LEU A 641 -23.48 -6.54 49.40
C LEU A 641 -22.79 -6.39 50.75
N ARG A 642 -22.15 -7.47 51.20
CA ARG A 642 -21.29 -7.48 52.38
C ARG A 642 -19.88 -7.89 51.97
N VAL A 643 -18.89 -7.16 52.45
CA VAL A 643 -17.49 -7.57 52.44
C VAL A 643 -17.06 -7.88 53.87
N SER A 644 -16.26 -8.92 54.07
CA SER A 644 -15.65 -9.25 55.36
C SER A 644 -14.18 -9.58 55.14
N ASP A 645 -13.33 -9.17 56.07
CA ASP A 645 -11.94 -9.60 56.11
C ASP A 645 -11.77 -10.80 57.04
N ASN A 646 -10.58 -11.42 57.01
CA ASN A 646 -10.28 -12.60 57.81
C ASN A 646 -9.93 -12.28 59.28
N GLN A 647 -9.94 -11.01 59.68
CA GLN A 647 -9.76 -10.54 61.06
C GLN A 647 -11.08 -10.14 61.72
N GLY A 648 -12.21 -10.31 61.03
CA GLY A 648 -13.55 -10.11 61.56
C GLY A 648 -14.15 -8.74 61.28
N ALA A 649 -13.46 -7.83 60.59
CA ALA A 649 -14.07 -6.58 60.15
C ALA A 649 -15.04 -6.85 58.99
N SER A 650 -16.18 -6.17 58.98
CA SER A 650 -17.15 -6.28 57.89
C SER A 650 -17.79 -4.94 57.56
N ALA A 651 -18.10 -4.73 56.29
CA ALA A 651 -18.83 -3.57 55.80
C ALA A 651 -19.99 -4.03 54.92
N GLU A 652 -21.05 -3.23 54.85
CA GLU A 652 -22.21 -3.47 54.01
C GLU A 652 -22.50 -2.22 53.16
N GLN A 653 -22.92 -2.42 51.92
CA GLN A 653 -23.29 -1.34 51.00
C GLN A 653 -24.52 -1.76 50.19
N ALA A 654 -25.50 -0.87 50.14
CA ALA A 654 -26.65 -1.01 49.26
C ALA A 654 -26.28 -0.54 47.84
N PHE A 655 -26.65 -1.34 46.85
CA PHE A 655 -26.54 -1.03 45.44
C PHE A 655 -27.92 -1.08 44.78
N SER A 656 -28.05 -0.31 43.71
CA SER A 656 -29.18 -0.39 42.79
C SER A 656 -28.65 -0.46 41.37
N VAL A 657 -29.18 -1.38 40.56
CA VAL A 657 -28.88 -1.48 39.14
C VAL A 657 -30.19 -1.40 38.35
N VAL A 658 -30.19 -0.57 37.32
CA VAL A 658 -31.32 -0.47 36.38
C VAL A 658 -30.99 -1.35 35.17
N ILE A 659 -31.89 -2.27 34.85
CA ILE A 659 -31.86 -3.03 33.60
C ILE A 659 -32.89 -2.45 32.66
N ASP A 660 -32.43 -1.78 31.60
CA ASP A 660 -33.28 -1.17 30.60
C ASP A 660 -33.91 -2.23 29.68
N PRO A 661 -35.16 -2.02 29.21
CA PRO A 661 -35.78 -2.90 28.23
C PRO A 661 -34.98 -2.93 26.92
N PRO A 662 -35.12 -4.00 26.10
CA PRO A 662 -34.46 -4.03 24.81
C PRO A 662 -34.99 -2.91 23.91
N GLU A 663 -34.16 -2.48 22.96
CA GLU A 663 -34.63 -1.55 21.92
C GLU A 663 -35.75 -2.20 21.11
N PRO A 664 -36.84 -1.46 20.81
CA PRO A 664 -37.93 -2.01 20.02
C PRO A 664 -37.42 -2.42 18.64
N LEU A 665 -37.83 -3.61 18.19
CA LEU A 665 -37.54 -4.08 16.84
C LEU A 665 -38.16 -3.10 15.83
N LYS A 666 -37.38 -2.70 14.83
CA LYS A 666 -37.80 -1.76 13.78
C LYS A 666 -37.09 -2.01 12.46
N PHE A 667 -37.68 -1.55 11.37
CA PHE A 667 -37.02 -1.51 10.07
C PHE A 667 -36.07 -0.31 9.98
N VAL A 668 -34.91 -0.54 9.36
CA VAL A 668 -33.95 0.52 8.98
C VAL A 668 -34.10 0.84 7.50
N THR A 669 -34.29 -0.18 6.67
CA THR A 669 -34.68 0.02 5.26
C THR A 669 -36.08 0.62 5.20
N THR A 670 -36.22 1.78 4.58
CA THR A 670 -37.49 2.50 4.45
C THR A 670 -38.01 2.59 3.01
N SER A 671 -37.18 2.27 2.02
CA SER A 671 -37.54 2.30 0.60
C SER A 671 -36.84 1.20 -0.19
N LEU A 672 -37.40 0.88 -1.36
CA LEU A 672 -36.84 -0.08 -2.31
C LEU A 672 -36.52 0.64 -3.62
N PRO A 673 -35.36 0.38 -4.25
CA PRO A 673 -35.07 0.86 -5.60
C PRO A 673 -36.12 0.41 -6.62
N SER A 674 -36.32 1.18 -7.70
CA SER A 674 -37.16 0.69 -8.80
C SER A 674 -36.49 -0.49 -9.52
N GLY A 675 -37.31 -1.37 -10.08
CA GLY A 675 -36.90 -2.46 -10.96
C GLY A 675 -37.36 -2.21 -12.40
N LYS A 676 -36.93 -3.07 -13.33
CA LYS A 676 -37.36 -3.02 -14.74
C LYS A 676 -37.76 -4.40 -15.21
N VAL A 677 -38.84 -4.50 -15.98
CA VAL A 677 -39.31 -5.79 -16.50
C VAL A 677 -38.20 -6.52 -17.26
N GLY A 678 -38.01 -7.80 -16.96
CA GLY A 678 -37.03 -8.68 -17.61
C GLY A 678 -35.59 -8.50 -17.15
N VAL A 679 -35.30 -7.54 -16.24
CA VAL A 679 -33.97 -7.32 -15.67
C VAL A 679 -33.93 -7.90 -14.26
N ALA A 680 -32.91 -8.70 -13.96
CA ALA A 680 -32.72 -9.25 -12.61
C ALA A 680 -32.57 -8.11 -11.59
N TYR A 681 -33.41 -8.14 -10.56
CA TYR A 681 -33.38 -7.21 -9.45
C TYR A 681 -32.23 -7.62 -8.52
N THR A 682 -31.26 -6.72 -8.33
CA THR A 682 -30.14 -6.94 -7.41
C THR A 682 -30.66 -7.30 -6.02
N ALA A 683 -30.24 -8.45 -5.49
CA ALA A 683 -30.73 -8.94 -4.21
C ALA A 683 -30.48 -7.92 -3.10
N LEU A 684 -31.56 -7.41 -2.50
CA LEU A 684 -31.52 -6.42 -1.43
C LEU A 684 -31.84 -7.10 -0.11
N THR A 685 -30.98 -6.93 0.89
CA THR A 685 -31.25 -7.40 2.25
C THR A 685 -31.97 -6.30 3.03
N ILE A 686 -33.12 -6.63 3.60
CA ILE A 686 -33.91 -5.70 4.42
C ILE A 686 -33.29 -5.60 5.82
N GLU A 687 -32.75 -4.44 6.11
CA GLU A 687 -32.09 -4.13 7.38
C GLU A 687 -33.11 -3.76 8.45
N THR A 688 -32.89 -4.31 9.64
CA THR A 688 -33.69 -4.07 10.84
C THR A 688 -32.76 -3.78 12.02
N SER A 689 -33.26 -3.13 13.07
CA SER A 689 -32.52 -2.83 14.29
C SER A 689 -33.41 -3.07 15.52
N GLY A 690 -32.82 -3.16 16.71
CA GLY A 690 -33.53 -3.57 17.93
C GLY A 690 -33.89 -5.05 17.96
N GLY A 691 -34.74 -5.43 18.92
CA GLY A 691 -35.12 -6.83 19.18
C GLY A 691 -34.01 -7.67 19.83
N ILE A 692 -34.33 -8.92 20.16
CA ILE A 692 -33.41 -9.90 20.77
C ILE A 692 -33.43 -11.23 20.01
N GLY A 693 -32.22 -11.68 19.62
CA GLY A 693 -31.98 -12.98 19.00
C GLY A 693 -32.32 -13.03 17.51
N THR A 694 -32.52 -14.25 16.99
CA THR A 694 -32.64 -14.50 15.54
C THR A 694 -33.88 -13.86 14.96
N ARG A 695 -33.75 -13.26 13.76
CA ARG A 695 -34.82 -12.57 13.06
C ARG A 695 -35.41 -13.43 11.94
N THR A 696 -36.72 -13.43 11.84
CA THR A 696 -37.48 -14.08 10.76
C THR A 696 -38.36 -13.05 10.08
N TYR A 697 -38.29 -13.02 8.75
CA TYR A 697 -39.03 -12.09 7.92
C TYR A 697 -40.19 -12.80 7.21
N SER A 698 -41.27 -12.07 6.97
CA SER A 698 -42.43 -12.59 6.25
C SER A 698 -43.18 -11.47 5.51
N LEU A 699 -43.87 -11.85 4.42
CA LEU A 699 -44.84 -10.99 3.77
C LEU A 699 -46.15 -11.05 4.59
N LYS A 700 -46.57 -9.91 5.16
CA LYS A 700 -47.76 -9.83 6.01
C LYS A 700 -49.02 -9.45 5.22
N GLY A 701 -48.87 -8.60 4.20
CA GLY A 701 -49.99 -8.14 3.37
C GLY A 701 -49.52 -7.56 2.03
N GLY A 702 -50.43 -7.49 1.06
CA GLY A 702 -50.13 -7.11 -0.32
C GLY A 702 -49.52 -8.26 -1.14
N SER A 703 -49.07 -7.94 -2.35
CA SER A 703 -48.45 -8.89 -3.28
C SER A 703 -47.13 -8.34 -3.81
N LEU A 704 -46.11 -9.18 -3.89
CA LEU A 704 -44.87 -8.83 -4.57
C LEU A 704 -45.09 -8.72 -6.09
N PRO A 705 -44.23 -7.99 -6.82
CA PRO A 705 -44.26 -8.04 -8.29
C PRO A 705 -44.12 -9.47 -8.81
N VAL A 706 -44.82 -9.82 -9.89
CA VAL A 706 -44.73 -11.16 -10.49
C VAL A 706 -43.28 -11.40 -10.93
N GLY A 707 -42.70 -12.54 -10.51
CA GLY A 707 -41.29 -12.88 -10.74
C GLY A 707 -40.32 -12.43 -9.64
N MET A 708 -40.83 -11.73 -8.61
CA MET A 708 -40.08 -11.36 -7.41
C MET A 708 -40.37 -12.32 -6.25
N ALA A 709 -39.39 -12.48 -5.36
CA ALA A 709 -39.45 -13.30 -4.17
C ALA A 709 -38.93 -12.52 -2.94
N PHE A 710 -39.42 -12.90 -1.78
CA PHE A 710 -38.94 -12.41 -0.49
C PHE A 710 -38.69 -13.60 0.44
N SER A 711 -37.49 -13.70 0.99
CA SER A 711 -37.09 -14.83 1.84
C SER A 711 -37.31 -14.56 3.33
N SER A 712 -37.33 -15.64 4.12
CA SER A 712 -37.39 -15.57 5.59
C SER A 712 -36.16 -14.93 6.24
N MET A 713 -35.06 -14.78 5.49
CA MET A 713 -33.84 -14.08 5.91
C MET A 713 -33.87 -12.58 5.55
N GLY A 714 -34.97 -12.08 4.98
CA GLY A 714 -35.12 -10.66 4.65
C GLY A 714 -34.54 -10.27 3.30
N ILE A 715 -34.26 -11.21 2.40
CA ILE A 715 -33.73 -10.92 1.05
C ILE A 715 -34.89 -10.73 0.07
N PHE A 716 -34.93 -9.59 -0.61
CA PHE A 716 -35.83 -9.25 -1.71
C PHE A 716 -35.09 -9.33 -3.05
N SER A 717 -35.52 -10.20 -3.96
CA SER A 717 -34.83 -10.48 -5.22
C SER A 717 -35.75 -11.11 -6.27
N GLY A 718 -35.29 -11.24 -7.50
CA GLY A 718 -36.01 -11.92 -8.59
C GLY A 718 -35.90 -11.18 -9.92
N THR A 719 -36.71 -11.56 -10.90
CA THR A 719 -36.77 -10.89 -12.22
C THR A 719 -38.23 -10.55 -12.49
N PRO A 720 -38.63 -9.28 -12.34
CA PRO A 720 -40.03 -8.91 -12.46
C PRO A 720 -40.51 -9.04 -13.92
N THR A 721 -41.72 -9.52 -14.12
CA THR A 721 -42.29 -9.80 -15.45
C THR A 721 -43.39 -8.81 -15.87
N THR A 722 -43.85 -7.96 -14.97
CA THR A 722 -44.98 -7.06 -15.22
C THR A 722 -44.73 -5.69 -14.62
N ALA A 723 -44.79 -4.66 -15.47
CA ALA A 723 -44.62 -3.27 -15.06
C ALA A 723 -45.78 -2.81 -14.14
N GLY A 724 -45.49 -1.90 -13.23
CA GLY A 724 -46.47 -1.36 -12.30
C GLY A 724 -45.87 -0.99 -10.95
N THR A 725 -46.69 -0.37 -10.10
CA THR A 725 -46.32 -0.03 -8.72
C THR A 725 -46.94 -1.05 -7.78
N TYR A 726 -46.11 -1.72 -6.99
CA TYR A 726 -46.53 -2.76 -6.06
C TYR A 726 -46.29 -2.30 -4.64
N SER A 727 -47.34 -2.30 -3.82
CA SER A 727 -47.28 -1.98 -2.40
C SER A 727 -47.54 -3.22 -1.57
N PHE A 728 -46.69 -3.46 -0.57
CA PHE A 728 -46.78 -4.62 0.32
C PHE A 728 -46.24 -4.30 1.71
N ILE A 729 -46.65 -5.09 2.70
CA ILE A 729 -46.27 -4.94 4.09
C ILE A 729 -45.38 -6.13 4.47
N LEU A 730 -44.16 -5.83 4.89
CA LEU A 730 -43.25 -6.82 5.45
C LEU A 730 -43.35 -6.82 6.97
N ARG A 731 -43.23 -8.00 7.58
CA ARG A 731 -43.13 -8.19 9.02
C ARG A 731 -41.80 -8.85 9.34
N VAL A 732 -41.11 -8.31 10.34
CA VAL A 732 -39.98 -8.96 10.99
C VAL A 732 -40.40 -9.38 12.39
N SER A 733 -39.99 -10.57 12.84
CA SER A 733 -40.16 -11.04 14.22
C SER A 733 -38.84 -11.57 14.72
N ASP A 734 -38.51 -11.33 15.98
CA ASP A 734 -37.36 -11.91 16.64
C ASP A 734 -37.71 -13.18 17.43
N SER A 735 -36.70 -13.88 17.92
CA SER A 735 -36.85 -15.11 18.71
C SER A 735 -37.54 -14.91 20.06
N GLN A 736 -37.68 -13.67 20.52
CA GLN A 736 -38.33 -13.29 21.78
C GLN A 736 -39.73 -12.69 21.55
N SER A 737 -40.33 -12.98 20.39
CA SER A 737 -41.67 -12.56 19.99
C SER A 737 -41.87 -11.05 19.78
N ALA A 738 -40.81 -10.24 19.78
CA ALA A 738 -40.93 -8.85 19.36
C ALA A 738 -41.16 -8.83 17.84
N SER A 739 -42.07 -7.97 17.37
CA SER A 739 -42.35 -7.86 15.93
C SER A 739 -42.53 -6.42 15.48
N ALA A 740 -42.11 -6.13 14.25
CA ALA A 740 -42.31 -4.86 13.60
C ALA A 740 -42.86 -5.07 12.20
N GLU A 741 -43.62 -4.10 11.70
CA GLU A 741 -44.20 -4.11 10.36
C GLU A 741 -43.82 -2.81 9.63
N GLN A 742 -43.55 -2.91 8.33
CA GLN A 742 -43.22 -1.77 7.48
C GLN A 742 -43.86 -1.93 6.11
N ALA A 743 -44.52 -0.88 5.65
CA ALA A 743 -45.03 -0.80 4.28
C ALA A 743 -43.88 -0.40 3.34
N PHE A 744 -43.78 -1.12 2.22
CA PHE A 744 -42.88 -0.83 1.11
C PHE A 744 -43.67 -0.62 -0.17
N SER A 745 -43.09 0.15 -1.07
CA SER A 745 -43.55 0.29 -2.44
C SER A 745 -42.35 0.12 -3.37
N VAL A 746 -42.54 -0.65 -4.45
CA VAL A 746 -41.55 -0.81 -5.52
C VAL A 746 -42.20 -0.51 -6.86
N VAL A 747 -41.53 0.31 -7.67
CA VAL A 747 -41.95 0.62 -9.03
C VAL A 747 -41.19 -0.31 -9.98
N ILE A 748 -41.91 -1.03 -10.82
CA ILE A 748 -41.35 -1.81 -11.93
C ILE A 748 -41.62 -1.07 -13.24
N ASP A 749 -40.56 -0.52 -13.82
CA ASP A 749 -40.61 0.21 -15.08
C ASP A 749 -40.81 -0.75 -16.27
N PRO A 750 -41.54 -0.32 -17.32
CA PRO A 750 -41.66 -1.10 -18.55
C PRO A 750 -40.30 -1.31 -19.24
N PRO A 751 -40.17 -2.33 -20.10
CA PRO A 751 -38.95 -2.51 -20.87
C PRO A 751 -38.68 -1.33 -21.80
N GLU A 752 -37.41 -1.14 -22.17
CA GLU A 752 -37.09 -0.16 -23.21
C GLU A 752 -37.68 -0.65 -24.54
N PRO A 753 -38.32 0.22 -25.34
CA PRO A 753 -38.86 -0.17 -26.64
C PRO A 753 -37.75 -0.70 -27.54
N LEU A 754 -38.04 -1.79 -28.25
CA LEU A 754 -37.16 -2.34 -29.28
C LEU A 754 -36.94 -1.29 -30.38
N LYS A 755 -35.68 -1.09 -30.79
CA LYS A 755 -35.29 -0.09 -31.80
C LYS A 755 -34.05 -0.53 -32.58
N PHE A 756 -33.85 0.04 -33.76
CA PHE A 756 -32.62 -0.14 -34.53
C PHE A 756 -31.52 0.79 -34.03
N VAL A 757 -30.29 0.29 -33.97
CA VAL A 757 -29.07 1.08 -33.70
C VAL A 757 -28.35 1.35 -35.01
N THR A 758 -28.28 0.37 -35.92
CA THR A 758 -27.80 0.59 -37.28
C THR A 758 -28.78 1.50 -38.01
N THR A 759 -28.31 2.65 -38.48
CA THR A 759 -29.13 3.64 -39.20
C THR A 759 -28.79 3.77 -40.68
N SER A 760 -27.65 3.23 -41.13
CA SER A 760 -27.20 3.28 -42.52
C SER A 760 -26.42 2.03 -42.93
N LEU A 761 -26.32 1.80 -44.24
CA LEU A 761 -25.54 0.71 -44.83
C LEU A 761 -24.43 1.30 -45.71
N PRO A 762 -23.20 0.76 -45.67
CA PRO A 762 -22.14 1.12 -46.62
C PRO A 762 -22.56 0.86 -48.07
N SER A 763 -21.98 1.61 -49.04
CA SER A 763 -22.15 1.26 -50.45
C SER A 763 -21.43 -0.05 -50.80
N GLY A 764 -21.92 -0.74 -51.82
CA GLY A 764 -21.31 -1.93 -52.41
C GLY A 764 -20.92 -1.68 -53.87
N LYS A 765 -20.25 -2.64 -54.50
CA LYS A 765 -19.90 -2.58 -55.92
C LYS A 765 -20.38 -3.84 -56.63
N ALA A 766 -20.98 -3.69 -57.81
CA ALA A 766 -21.47 -4.82 -58.58
C ALA A 766 -20.34 -5.80 -58.93
N GLY A 767 -20.58 -7.10 -58.72
CA GLY A 767 -19.62 -8.19 -58.93
C GLY A 767 -18.60 -8.39 -57.79
N VAL A 768 -18.63 -7.57 -56.74
CA VAL A 768 -17.72 -7.68 -55.58
C VAL A 768 -18.51 -8.13 -54.34
N ALA A 769 -17.98 -9.09 -53.59
CA ALA A 769 -18.62 -9.57 -52.36
C ALA A 769 -18.79 -8.42 -51.36
N TYR A 770 -20.02 -8.23 -50.89
CA TYR A 770 -20.39 -7.30 -49.84
C TYR A 770 -20.09 -7.94 -48.49
N ALA A 771 -19.22 -7.31 -47.69
CA ALA A 771 -18.84 -7.81 -46.38
C ALA A 771 -20.08 -7.99 -45.49
N ALA A 772 -20.18 -9.14 -44.82
CA ALA A 772 -21.33 -9.44 -43.98
C ALA A 772 -21.48 -8.42 -42.85
N LEU A 773 -22.59 -7.69 -42.86
CA LEU A 773 -22.91 -6.66 -41.87
C LEU A 773 -24.03 -7.16 -40.96
N THR A 774 -23.83 -7.08 -39.65
CA THR A 774 -24.87 -7.40 -38.67
C THR A 774 -25.67 -6.15 -38.33
N ILE A 775 -26.99 -6.22 -38.43
CA ILE A 775 -27.90 -5.14 -38.09
C ILE A 775 -28.13 -5.13 -36.57
N GLU A 776 -27.59 -4.09 -35.93
CA GLU A 776 -27.66 -3.91 -34.50
C GLU A 776 -29.00 -3.28 -34.08
N THR A 777 -29.55 -3.81 -33.00
CA THR A 777 -30.79 -3.36 -32.38
C THR A 777 -30.60 -3.23 -30.87
N SER A 778 -31.43 -2.44 -30.19
CA SER A 778 -31.42 -2.27 -28.73
C SER A 778 -32.85 -2.23 -28.19
N GLY A 779 -33.03 -2.38 -26.87
CA GLY A 779 -34.34 -2.55 -26.26
C GLY A 779 -34.99 -3.92 -26.55
N GLY A 780 -36.27 -4.06 -26.18
CA GLY A 780 -37.00 -5.32 -26.21
C GLY A 780 -36.55 -6.31 -25.12
N ILE A 781 -37.26 -7.43 -25.02
CA ILE A 781 -36.95 -8.54 -24.10
C ILE A 781 -36.91 -9.85 -24.88
N GLY A 782 -35.85 -10.63 -24.70
CA GLY A 782 -35.74 -11.99 -25.22
C GLY A 782 -35.15 -12.09 -26.63
N THR A 783 -35.34 -13.24 -27.27
CA THR A 783 -34.68 -13.57 -28.54
C THR A 783 -35.25 -12.75 -29.69
N ARG A 784 -34.37 -12.19 -30.53
CA ARG A 784 -34.74 -11.32 -31.66
C ARG A 784 -34.76 -12.08 -32.98
N THR A 785 -35.77 -11.80 -33.79
CA THR A 785 -35.92 -12.31 -35.16
C THR A 785 -36.06 -11.15 -36.12
N TYR A 786 -35.30 -11.19 -37.20
CA TYR A 786 -35.28 -10.17 -38.24
C TYR A 786 -36.00 -10.65 -39.51
N SER A 787 -36.64 -9.73 -40.22
CA SER A 787 -37.32 -10.02 -41.48
C SER A 787 -37.33 -8.81 -42.42
N LEU A 788 -37.38 -9.09 -43.72
CA LEU A 788 -37.66 -8.06 -44.73
C LEU A 788 -39.17 -7.81 -44.77
N LYS A 789 -39.59 -6.59 -44.44
CA LYS A 789 -41.00 -6.21 -44.37
C LYS A 789 -41.52 -5.62 -45.69
N GLY A 790 -40.67 -4.89 -46.41
CA GLY A 790 -41.02 -4.28 -47.69
C GLY A 790 -39.79 -3.83 -48.50
N GLY A 791 -39.96 -3.62 -49.81
CA GLY A 791 -38.88 -3.32 -50.75
C GLY A 791 -38.18 -4.57 -51.28
N LEU A 792 -37.20 -4.37 -52.19
CA LEU A 792 -36.39 -5.44 -52.75
C LEU A 792 -34.93 -5.24 -52.36
N LEU A 793 -34.25 -6.33 -51.98
CA LEU A 793 -32.81 -6.32 -51.82
C LEU A 793 -32.14 -6.26 -53.21
N PRO A 794 -30.90 -5.75 -53.32
CA PRO A 794 -30.14 -5.87 -54.56
C PRO A 794 -30.03 -7.34 -55.00
N VAL A 795 -30.11 -7.60 -56.31
CA VAL A 795 -29.97 -8.97 -56.84
C VAL A 795 -28.60 -9.53 -56.45
N GLY A 796 -28.57 -10.71 -55.84
CA GLY A 796 -27.36 -11.34 -55.30
C GLY A 796 -27.07 -11.02 -53.83
N MET A 797 -27.89 -10.18 -53.18
CA MET A 797 -27.85 -9.91 -51.74
C MET A 797 -28.92 -10.72 -50.99
N ALA A 798 -28.62 -11.05 -49.73
CA ALA A 798 -29.50 -11.76 -48.82
C ALA A 798 -29.51 -11.09 -47.44
N PHE A 799 -30.62 -11.25 -46.73
CA PHE A 799 -30.79 -10.84 -45.34
C PHE A 799 -31.32 -12.02 -44.52
N SER A 800 -30.62 -12.35 -43.44
CA SER A 800 -30.97 -13.50 -42.60
C SER A 800 -31.90 -13.15 -41.44
N SER A 801 -32.55 -14.16 -40.86
CA SER A 801 -33.37 -14.02 -39.65
C SER A 801 -32.59 -13.63 -38.39
N MET A 802 -31.25 -13.74 -38.43
CA MET A 802 -30.34 -13.29 -37.37
C MET A 802 -29.85 -11.85 -37.58
N GLY A 803 -30.34 -11.14 -38.60
CA GLY A 803 -29.99 -9.75 -38.84
C GLY A 803 -28.72 -9.54 -39.66
N ILE A 804 -28.22 -10.56 -40.36
CA ILE A 804 -27.01 -10.44 -41.20
C ILE A 804 -27.39 -10.07 -42.64
N PHE A 805 -26.83 -8.98 -43.15
CA PHE A 805 -26.94 -8.50 -44.53
C PHE A 805 -25.63 -8.78 -45.29
N SER A 806 -25.69 -9.56 -46.37
CA SER A 806 -24.49 -10.02 -47.10
C SER A 806 -24.82 -10.50 -48.51
N GLY A 807 -23.80 -10.71 -49.36
CA GLY A 807 -23.98 -11.29 -50.69
C GLY A 807 -23.00 -10.73 -51.72
N THR A 808 -23.24 -10.97 -53.01
CA THR A 808 -22.49 -10.36 -54.11
C THR A 808 -23.49 -9.70 -55.06
N PRO A 809 -23.69 -8.38 -54.96
CA PRO A 809 -24.68 -7.68 -55.77
C PRO A 809 -24.27 -7.71 -57.24
N THR A 810 -25.21 -7.94 -58.16
CA THR A 810 -24.90 -8.06 -59.59
C THR A 810 -25.25 -6.81 -60.40
N THR A 811 -26.15 -5.97 -59.90
CA THR A 811 -26.73 -4.86 -60.66
C THR A 811 -26.55 -3.55 -59.91
N ALA A 812 -25.89 -2.59 -60.56
CA ALA A 812 -25.71 -1.24 -60.02
C ALA A 812 -27.05 -0.51 -59.83
N GLY A 813 -27.15 0.32 -58.81
CA GLY A 813 -28.36 1.07 -58.48
C GLY A 813 -28.51 1.35 -57.00
N THR A 814 -29.51 2.16 -56.66
CA THR A 814 -29.89 2.45 -55.27
C THR A 814 -31.10 1.63 -54.89
N TYR A 815 -30.99 0.83 -53.84
CA TYR A 815 -32.04 -0.07 -53.37
C TYR A 815 -32.51 0.36 -51.99
N SER A 816 -33.82 0.59 -51.85
CA SER A 816 -34.46 0.95 -50.58
C SER A 816 -35.37 -0.18 -50.10
N PHE A 817 -35.26 -0.54 -48.83
CA PHE A 817 -36.04 -1.61 -48.21
C PHE A 817 -36.29 -1.35 -46.73
N ILE A 818 -37.32 -1.99 -46.18
CA ILE A 818 -37.74 -1.87 -44.77
C ILE A 818 -37.46 -3.19 -44.08
N LEU A 819 -36.63 -3.13 -43.03
CA LEU A 819 -36.39 -4.25 -42.14
C LEU A 819 -37.29 -4.15 -40.92
N ARG A 820 -37.75 -5.32 -40.44
CA ARG A 820 -38.46 -5.46 -39.17
C ARG A 820 -37.66 -6.35 -38.24
N VAL A 821 -37.50 -5.92 -36.99
CA VAL A 821 -37.05 -6.76 -35.88
C VAL A 821 -38.22 -7.00 -34.96
N SER A 822 -38.35 -8.22 -34.44
CA SER A 822 -39.32 -8.57 -33.41
C SER A 822 -38.63 -9.40 -32.34
N ASP A 823 -38.99 -9.20 -31.08
CA ASP A 823 -38.58 -10.08 -29.99
C ASP A 823 -39.66 -11.16 -29.71
N ASN A 824 -39.29 -12.17 -28.94
CA ASN A 824 -40.19 -13.27 -28.59
C ASN A 824 -41.24 -12.90 -27.52
N GLN A 825 -41.24 -11.66 -27.02
CA GLN A 825 -42.24 -11.10 -26.11
C GLN A 825 -43.24 -10.19 -26.84
N GLY A 826 -43.12 -10.07 -28.17
CA GLY A 826 -44.07 -9.37 -29.03
C GLY A 826 -43.72 -7.91 -29.34
N ALA A 827 -42.61 -7.37 -28.82
CA ALA A 827 -42.16 -6.05 -29.23
C ALA A 827 -41.62 -6.10 -30.66
N SER A 828 -41.91 -5.09 -31.48
CA SER A 828 -41.36 -4.99 -32.83
C SER A 828 -41.02 -3.57 -33.21
N ALA A 829 -39.99 -3.43 -34.04
CA ALA A 829 -39.56 -2.17 -34.63
C ALA A 829 -39.32 -2.34 -36.12
N GLU A 830 -39.51 -1.25 -36.87
CA GLU A 830 -39.28 -1.21 -38.32
C GLU A 830 -38.33 -0.05 -38.64
N GLN A 831 -37.43 -0.25 -39.61
CA GLN A 831 -36.47 0.76 -40.07
C GLN A 831 -36.28 0.65 -41.57
N ALA A 832 -36.34 1.80 -42.25
CA ALA A 832 -35.98 1.91 -43.66
C ALA A 832 -34.46 2.02 -43.80
N PHE A 833 -33.91 1.26 -44.75
CA PHE A 833 -32.53 1.31 -45.18
C PHE A 833 -32.43 1.59 -46.67
N SER A 834 -31.31 2.18 -47.08
CA SER A 834 -30.90 2.31 -48.47
C SER A 834 -29.47 1.85 -48.64
N VAL A 835 -29.19 1.08 -49.70
CA VAL A 835 -27.83 0.71 -50.10
C VAL A 835 -27.60 1.11 -51.55
N VAL A 836 -26.44 1.71 -51.82
CA VAL A 836 -26.00 2.08 -53.16
C VAL A 836 -25.05 1.00 -53.66
N ILE A 837 -25.32 0.44 -54.84
CA ILE A 837 -24.43 -0.48 -55.56
C ILE A 837 -23.80 0.27 -56.73
N ASP A 838 -22.50 0.52 -56.66
CA ASP A 838 -21.73 1.18 -57.69
C ASP A 838 -21.48 0.24 -58.90
N PRO A 839 -21.35 0.79 -60.13
CA PRO A 839 -21.01 0.00 -61.31
C PRO A 839 -19.62 -0.66 -61.20
N PRO A 840 -19.39 -1.78 -61.92
CA PRO A 840 -18.08 -2.44 -61.91
C PRO A 840 -16.99 -1.57 -62.55
N GLU A 841 -15.72 -1.86 -62.24
CA GLU A 841 -14.62 -1.18 -62.93
C GLU A 841 -14.58 -1.62 -64.42
N PRO A 842 -14.42 -0.69 -65.38
CA PRO A 842 -14.35 -1.04 -66.79
C PRO A 842 -13.17 -1.97 -67.09
N LEU A 843 -13.41 -2.98 -67.92
CA LEU A 843 -12.37 -3.88 -68.43
C LEU A 843 -11.32 -3.07 -69.23
N LYS A 844 -10.03 -3.31 -68.97
CA LYS A 844 -8.90 -2.62 -69.63
C LYS A 844 -7.66 -3.50 -69.73
N PHE A 845 -6.75 -3.17 -70.66
CA PHE A 845 -5.43 -3.79 -70.75
C PHE A 845 -4.45 -3.16 -69.76
N VAL A 846 -3.57 -3.99 -69.21
CA VAL A 846 -2.41 -3.56 -68.40
C VAL A 846 -1.15 -3.67 -69.25
N THR A 847 -1.02 -4.72 -70.08
CA THR A 847 0.07 -4.83 -71.05
C THR A 847 -0.10 -3.81 -72.18
N THR A 848 0.85 -2.88 -72.29
CA THR A 848 0.85 -1.82 -73.32
C THR A 848 2.00 -1.92 -74.33
N SER A 849 2.97 -2.83 -74.13
CA SER A 849 4.09 -3.07 -75.05
C SER A 849 4.57 -4.53 -75.00
N LEU A 850 5.31 -4.95 -76.03
CA LEU A 850 5.89 -6.29 -76.15
C LEU A 850 7.42 -6.20 -76.34
N PRO A 851 8.22 -7.09 -75.74
CA PRO A 851 9.65 -7.21 -76.01
C PRO A 851 9.95 -7.53 -77.49
N SER A 852 11.12 -7.14 -78.02
CA SER A 852 11.55 -7.58 -79.35
C SER A 852 11.92 -9.06 -79.39
N GLY A 853 11.82 -9.68 -80.57
CA GLY A 853 12.24 -11.05 -80.87
C GLY A 853 13.34 -11.08 -81.93
N LYS A 854 13.91 -12.26 -82.20
CA LYS A 854 14.89 -12.47 -83.28
C LYS A 854 14.39 -13.53 -84.25
N ALA A 855 14.58 -13.32 -85.56
CA ALA A 855 14.18 -14.28 -86.57
C ALA A 855 14.91 -15.63 -86.38
N GLY A 856 14.16 -16.73 -86.40
CA GLY A 856 14.65 -18.09 -86.19
C GLY A 856 14.85 -18.51 -84.73
N VAL A 857 14.61 -17.62 -83.76
CA VAL A 857 14.76 -17.89 -82.32
C VAL A 857 13.38 -17.92 -81.65
N ALA A 858 13.12 -18.93 -80.81
CA ALA A 858 11.85 -19.03 -80.10
C ALA A 858 11.60 -17.81 -79.19
N TYR A 859 10.44 -17.18 -79.36
CA TYR A 859 9.93 -16.09 -78.54
C TYR A 859 9.28 -16.67 -77.28
N ALA A 860 9.77 -16.29 -76.10
CA ALA A 860 9.25 -16.77 -74.83
C ALA A 860 7.76 -16.45 -74.66
N ALA A 861 6.97 -17.41 -74.20
CA ALA A 861 5.52 -17.23 -74.04
C ALA A 861 5.21 -16.11 -73.05
N LEU A 862 4.50 -15.08 -73.52
CA LEU A 862 4.10 -13.91 -72.74
C LEU A 862 2.58 -13.92 -72.54
N THR A 863 2.12 -13.72 -71.30
CA THR A 863 0.68 -13.59 -70.99
C THR A 863 0.28 -12.13 -71.00
N ILE A 864 -0.83 -11.80 -71.68
CA ILE A 864 -1.38 -10.45 -71.76
C ILE A 864 -2.25 -10.16 -70.53
N GLU A 865 -1.80 -9.19 -69.74
CA GLU A 865 -2.46 -8.79 -68.51
C GLU A 865 -3.57 -7.76 -68.74
N THR A 866 -4.69 -7.95 -68.05
CA THR A 866 -5.89 -7.09 -68.10
C THR A 866 -6.41 -6.86 -66.68
N SER A 867 -7.16 -5.79 -66.45
CA SER A 867 -7.82 -5.47 -65.16
C SER A 867 -9.25 -4.95 -65.39
N GLY A 868 -10.06 -4.92 -64.33
CA GLY A 868 -11.51 -4.61 -64.44
C GLY A 868 -12.34 -5.74 -65.09
N GLY A 869 -13.61 -5.44 -65.38
CA GLY A 869 -14.59 -6.42 -65.88
C GLY A 869 -15.11 -7.39 -64.81
N ILE A 870 -16.11 -8.18 -65.15
CA ILE A 870 -16.71 -9.22 -64.29
C ILE A 870 -16.67 -10.57 -65.01
N GLY A 871 -16.14 -11.59 -64.35
CA GLY A 871 -16.20 -12.97 -64.82
C GLY A 871 -15.05 -13.41 -65.73
N THR A 872 -15.25 -14.52 -66.45
CA THR A 872 -14.21 -15.17 -67.25
C THR A 872 -13.84 -14.34 -68.47
N ARG A 873 -12.54 -14.21 -68.76
CA ARG A 873 -12.00 -13.39 -69.86
C ARG A 873 -11.65 -14.25 -71.07
N THR A 874 -11.91 -13.73 -72.26
CA THR A 874 -11.53 -14.35 -73.54
C THR A 874 -10.82 -13.32 -74.41
N TYR A 875 -9.69 -13.73 -74.98
CA TYR A 875 -8.84 -12.88 -75.80
C TYR A 875 -8.96 -13.23 -77.27
N SER A 876 -8.79 -12.25 -78.14
CA SER A 876 -8.81 -12.44 -79.60
C SER A 876 -7.93 -11.41 -80.31
N LEU A 877 -7.44 -11.77 -81.49
CA LEU A 877 -6.83 -10.83 -82.43
C LEU A 877 -7.95 -10.11 -83.19
N LYS A 878 -8.07 -8.79 -83.00
CA LYS A 878 -9.13 -7.98 -83.60
C LYS A 878 -8.73 -7.42 -84.98
N GLY A 879 -7.45 -7.07 -85.15
CA GLY A 879 -6.93 -6.51 -86.40
C GLY A 879 -5.40 -6.56 -86.49
N GLY A 880 -4.86 -6.44 -87.70
CA GLY A 880 -3.42 -6.60 -88.00
C GLY A 880 -3.00 -8.05 -88.23
N PHE A 881 -1.69 -8.28 -88.37
CA PHE A 881 -1.11 -9.60 -88.58
C PHE A 881 0.00 -9.86 -87.56
N LEU A 882 0.04 -11.09 -87.03
CA LEU A 882 1.17 -11.54 -86.22
C LEU A 882 2.37 -11.85 -87.13
N PRO A 883 3.61 -11.76 -86.61
CA PRO A 883 4.77 -12.25 -87.36
C PRO A 883 4.58 -13.72 -87.76
N VAL A 884 5.06 -14.09 -88.96
CA VAL A 884 5.00 -15.50 -89.42
C VAL A 884 5.76 -16.39 -88.43
N GLY A 885 5.11 -17.45 -87.95
CA GLY A 885 5.63 -18.35 -86.91
C GLY A 885 5.24 -17.98 -85.47
N MET A 886 4.51 -16.87 -85.27
CA MET A 886 3.92 -16.48 -83.98
C MET A 886 2.44 -16.82 -83.90
N ALA A 887 1.96 -17.07 -82.68
CA ALA A 887 0.56 -17.37 -82.35
C ALA A 887 0.09 -16.58 -81.12
N PHE A 888 -1.21 -16.30 -81.09
CA PHE A 888 -1.91 -15.70 -79.95
C PHE A 888 -3.12 -16.57 -79.58
N SER A 889 -3.23 -16.97 -78.31
CA SER A 889 -4.29 -17.86 -77.82
C SER A 889 -5.49 -17.11 -77.24
N SER A 890 -6.63 -17.79 -77.14
CA SER A 890 -7.85 -17.28 -76.48
C SER A 890 -7.69 -17.06 -74.98
N MET A 891 -6.64 -17.61 -74.37
CA MET A 891 -6.25 -17.38 -72.97
C MET A 891 -5.29 -16.20 -72.80
N GLY A 892 -4.97 -15.47 -73.88
CA GLY A 892 -4.14 -14.28 -73.82
C GLY A 892 -2.63 -14.56 -73.87
N ILE A 893 -2.20 -15.73 -74.35
CA ILE A 893 -0.76 -16.08 -74.46
C ILE A 893 -0.24 -15.78 -75.87
N PHE A 894 0.85 -15.02 -75.95
CA PHE A 894 1.60 -14.67 -77.17
C PHE A 894 2.94 -15.42 -77.22
N SER A 895 3.19 -16.25 -78.24
CA SER A 895 4.39 -17.11 -78.33
C SER A 895 4.66 -17.62 -79.75
N GLY A 896 5.83 -18.19 -80.01
CA GLY A 896 6.17 -18.84 -81.29
C GLY A 896 7.63 -18.66 -81.69
N THR A 897 7.98 -18.98 -82.94
CA THR A 897 9.33 -18.76 -83.50
C THR A 897 9.20 -17.90 -84.76
N PRO A 898 9.41 -16.58 -84.69
CA PRO A 898 9.20 -15.70 -85.81
C PRO A 898 10.27 -15.95 -86.89
N THR A 899 9.90 -15.95 -88.17
CA THR A 899 10.83 -16.29 -89.26
C THR A 899 11.32 -15.09 -90.05
N THR A 900 10.59 -13.98 -90.02
CA THR A 900 10.83 -12.83 -90.90
C THR A 900 11.13 -11.58 -90.06
N PRO A 901 12.26 -10.89 -90.28
CA PRO A 901 12.55 -9.62 -89.63
C PRO A 901 11.56 -8.54 -90.03
N GLY A 902 11.21 -7.66 -89.08
CA GLY A 902 10.30 -6.54 -89.31
C GLY A 902 9.55 -6.11 -88.06
N THR A 903 8.84 -4.98 -88.16
CA THR A 903 7.95 -4.49 -87.10
C THR A 903 6.51 -4.85 -87.45
N TYR A 904 5.85 -5.58 -86.56
CA TYR A 904 4.49 -6.06 -86.74
C TYR A 904 3.57 -5.40 -85.73
N SER A 905 2.55 -4.68 -86.22
CA SER A 905 1.54 -4.02 -85.39
C SER A 905 0.21 -4.75 -85.49
N PHE A 906 -0.45 -4.95 -84.36
CA PHE A 906 -1.73 -5.64 -84.26
C PHE A 906 -2.56 -5.14 -83.07
N THR A 907 -3.87 -5.34 -83.13
CA THR A 907 -4.81 -4.96 -82.07
C THR A 907 -5.39 -6.21 -81.43
N LEU A 908 -5.24 -6.33 -80.12
CA LEU A 908 -5.86 -7.37 -79.31
C LEU A 908 -7.19 -6.87 -78.74
N ARG A 909 -8.14 -7.78 -78.57
CA ARG A 909 -9.40 -7.55 -77.85
C ARG A 909 -9.53 -8.54 -76.70
N VAL A 910 -9.94 -8.05 -75.55
CA VAL A 910 -10.39 -8.86 -74.41
C VAL A 910 -11.89 -8.62 -74.21
N SER A 911 -12.64 -9.67 -73.96
CA SER A 911 -14.05 -9.63 -73.56
C SER A 911 -14.24 -10.44 -72.28
N ASP A 912 -15.10 -9.98 -71.38
CA ASP A 912 -15.58 -10.78 -70.27
C ASP A 912 -16.93 -11.44 -70.60
N ASN A 913 -17.34 -12.40 -69.77
CA ASN A 913 -18.59 -13.14 -69.97
C ASN A 913 -19.86 -12.35 -69.59
N GLN A 914 -19.72 -11.11 -69.12
CA GLN A 914 -20.82 -10.17 -68.86
C GLN A 914 -20.95 -9.11 -69.97
N GLY A 915 -20.16 -9.23 -71.04
CA GLY A 915 -20.27 -8.42 -72.25
C GLY A 915 -19.38 -7.18 -72.27
N ALA A 916 -18.59 -6.90 -71.22
CA ALA A 916 -17.61 -5.82 -71.29
C ALA A 916 -16.46 -6.22 -72.24
N SER A 917 -15.95 -5.25 -73.01
CA SER A 917 -14.79 -5.49 -73.87
C SER A 917 -13.85 -4.30 -73.92
N ALA A 918 -12.56 -4.58 -74.07
CA ALA A 918 -11.51 -3.59 -74.29
C ALA A 918 -10.65 -4.00 -75.47
N GLU A 919 -9.99 -3.03 -76.09
CA GLU A 919 -9.07 -3.22 -77.21
C GLU A 919 -7.75 -2.51 -76.91
N GLN A 920 -6.63 -3.09 -77.36
CA GLN A 920 -5.30 -2.53 -77.19
C GLN A 920 -4.45 -2.78 -78.43
N ALA A 921 -3.92 -1.70 -79.01
CA ALA A 921 -2.91 -1.79 -80.06
C ALA A 921 -1.55 -2.12 -79.45
N LEU A 922 -0.86 -3.11 -80.02
CA LEU A 922 0.48 -3.53 -79.66
C LEU A 922 1.35 -3.65 -80.91
N SER A 923 2.67 -3.65 -80.71
CA SER A 923 3.62 -3.98 -81.77
C SER A 923 4.76 -4.82 -81.22
N VAL A 924 5.34 -5.66 -82.08
CA VAL A 924 6.54 -6.45 -81.79
C VAL A 924 7.55 -6.26 -82.91
N VAL A 925 8.82 -6.05 -82.53
CA VAL A 925 9.94 -5.92 -83.47
C VAL A 925 10.65 -7.27 -83.55
N ILE A 926 10.88 -7.79 -84.76
CA ILE A 926 11.68 -8.98 -85.02
C ILE A 926 12.99 -8.57 -85.70
N ASP A 927 14.10 -8.75 -84.99
CA ASP A 927 15.45 -8.44 -85.46
C ASP A 927 16.00 -9.53 -86.40
N PRO A 928 16.92 -9.20 -87.34
CA PRO A 928 17.59 -10.16 -88.21
C PRO A 928 18.49 -11.17 -87.45
N PRO A 929 18.77 -12.35 -88.03
CA PRO A 929 19.64 -13.36 -87.42
C PRO A 929 21.13 -12.94 -87.41
N GLU A 930 21.95 -13.52 -86.54
CA GLU A 930 23.40 -13.26 -86.49
C GLU A 930 24.13 -13.82 -87.73
N PRO A 931 25.03 -13.05 -88.39
CA PRO A 931 25.71 -13.50 -89.62
C PRO A 931 26.64 -14.71 -89.39
N LEU A 932 26.70 -15.62 -90.36
CA LEU A 932 27.57 -16.80 -90.36
C LEU A 932 29.06 -16.38 -90.50
N LYS A 933 29.91 -16.85 -89.57
CA LYS A 933 31.35 -16.55 -89.52
C LYS A 933 32.19 -17.76 -89.12
N PHE A 934 33.46 -17.79 -89.52
CA PHE A 934 34.45 -18.76 -89.01
C PHE A 934 34.92 -18.36 -87.61
N VAL A 935 35.10 -19.36 -86.75
CA VAL A 935 35.70 -19.23 -85.42
C VAL A 935 37.14 -19.76 -85.46
N THR A 936 37.38 -20.87 -86.16
CA THR A 936 38.76 -21.33 -86.39
C THR A 936 39.47 -20.40 -87.37
N THR A 937 40.59 -19.82 -86.95
CA THR A 937 41.35 -18.83 -87.76
C THR A 937 42.74 -19.30 -88.15
N SER A 938 43.26 -20.37 -87.54
CA SER A 938 44.57 -20.94 -87.86
C SER A 938 44.58 -22.46 -87.67
N LEU A 939 45.56 -23.13 -88.30
CA LEU A 939 45.74 -24.58 -88.21
C LEU A 939 47.11 -24.88 -87.60
N PRO A 940 47.21 -25.78 -86.60
CA PRO A 940 48.49 -26.29 -86.11
C PRO A 940 49.34 -26.86 -87.25
N SER A 941 50.66 -26.71 -87.22
CA SER A 941 51.54 -27.33 -88.23
C SER A 941 51.54 -28.87 -88.14
N GLY A 942 51.67 -29.54 -89.28
CA GLY A 942 51.88 -30.99 -89.39
C GLY A 942 53.36 -31.35 -89.56
N LYS A 943 53.65 -32.65 -89.60
CA LYS A 943 54.98 -33.19 -89.92
C LYS A 943 54.88 -34.24 -91.03
N ALA A 944 55.78 -34.21 -92.00
CA ALA A 944 55.77 -35.12 -93.13
C ALA A 944 55.89 -36.59 -92.66
N GLY A 945 55.03 -37.46 -93.20
CA GLY A 945 54.94 -38.88 -92.84
C GLY A 945 54.23 -39.18 -91.49
N VAL A 946 53.80 -38.16 -90.74
CA VAL A 946 53.11 -38.33 -89.44
C VAL A 946 51.63 -37.98 -89.59
N ALA A 947 50.73 -38.85 -89.10
CA ALA A 947 49.30 -38.58 -89.13
C ALA A 947 48.95 -37.29 -88.36
N TYR A 948 48.29 -36.38 -89.05
CA TYR A 948 47.75 -35.15 -88.52
C TYR A 948 46.44 -35.42 -87.77
N THR A 949 46.41 -35.05 -86.49
CA THR A 949 45.22 -35.17 -85.64
C THR A 949 44.05 -34.42 -86.27
N ALA A 950 42.93 -35.11 -86.46
CA ALA A 950 41.74 -34.53 -87.09
C ALA A 950 41.27 -33.28 -86.33
N LEU A 951 41.20 -32.15 -87.03
CA LEU A 951 40.73 -30.88 -86.51
C LEU A 951 39.39 -30.53 -87.15
N THR A 952 38.40 -30.15 -86.35
CA THR A 952 37.11 -29.64 -86.88
C THR A 952 37.18 -28.12 -86.99
N ILE A 953 36.77 -27.59 -88.15
CA ILE A 953 36.68 -26.16 -88.41
C ILE A 953 35.39 -25.61 -87.81
N GLU A 954 35.52 -24.82 -86.75
CA GLU A 954 34.41 -24.21 -86.03
C GLU A 954 33.95 -22.91 -86.69
N THR A 955 32.63 -22.69 -86.61
CA THR A 955 31.93 -21.52 -87.13
C THR A 955 30.89 -21.04 -86.10
N SER A 956 30.38 -19.82 -86.20
CA SER A 956 29.27 -19.31 -85.37
C SER A 956 28.32 -18.45 -86.20
N GLY A 957 27.11 -18.16 -85.68
CA GLY A 957 26.05 -17.51 -86.46
C GLY A 957 25.43 -18.42 -87.54
N GLY A 958 24.59 -17.85 -88.40
CA GLY A 958 23.83 -18.58 -89.42
C GLY A 958 22.63 -19.36 -88.87
N ILE A 959 21.79 -19.90 -89.77
CA ILE A 959 20.58 -20.64 -89.44
C ILE A 959 20.64 -22.08 -89.98
N GLY A 960 20.54 -23.03 -89.05
CA GLY A 960 20.44 -24.47 -89.32
C GLY A 960 21.76 -25.16 -89.68
N THR A 961 21.69 -26.30 -90.39
CA THR A 961 22.83 -27.21 -90.61
C THR A 961 23.93 -26.58 -91.47
N ARG A 962 25.20 -26.84 -91.15
CA ARG A 962 26.37 -26.27 -91.83
C ARG A 962 27.06 -27.27 -92.75
N THR A 963 27.45 -26.82 -93.93
CA THR A 963 28.18 -27.59 -94.94
C THR A 963 29.45 -26.85 -95.33
N TYR A 964 30.58 -27.55 -95.35
CA TYR A 964 31.90 -27.01 -95.64
C TYR A 964 32.42 -27.49 -96.99
N SER A 965 33.29 -26.71 -97.64
CA SER A 965 33.92 -27.08 -98.90
C SER A 965 35.26 -26.37 -99.08
N LEU A 966 36.19 -27.00 -99.80
CA LEU A 966 37.41 -26.35 -100.27
C LEU A 966 37.05 -25.44 -101.46
N LEU A 967 37.24 -24.13 -101.30
CA LEU A 967 36.91 -23.13 -102.32
C LEU A 967 38.08 -22.86 -103.28
N GLY A 968 39.32 -22.92 -102.80
CA GLY A 968 40.52 -22.68 -103.61
C GLY A 968 41.83 -23.03 -102.91
N GLY A 969 42.92 -23.15 -103.67
CA GLY A 969 44.22 -23.67 -103.21
C GLY A 969 44.34 -25.18 -103.31
N SER A 970 45.45 -25.74 -102.84
CA SER A 970 45.66 -27.20 -102.79
C SER A 970 46.00 -27.65 -101.38
N LEU A 971 45.39 -28.77 -100.95
CA LEU A 971 45.77 -29.42 -99.71
C LEU A 971 47.10 -30.16 -99.90
N PRO A 972 47.92 -30.30 -98.84
CA PRO A 972 49.07 -31.18 -98.88
C PRO A 972 48.68 -32.60 -99.30
N VAL A 973 49.53 -33.25 -100.09
CA VAL A 973 49.31 -34.66 -100.47
C VAL A 973 49.20 -35.50 -99.20
N GLY A 974 48.13 -36.29 -99.10
CA GLY A 974 47.81 -37.12 -97.93
C GLY A 974 46.93 -36.45 -96.87
N ILE A 975 46.57 -35.17 -97.02
CA ILE A 975 45.56 -34.47 -96.20
C ILE A 975 44.23 -34.36 -96.96
N ALA A 976 43.12 -34.57 -96.24
CA ALA A 976 41.75 -34.43 -96.73
C ALA A 976 40.93 -33.46 -95.86
N PHE A 977 39.96 -32.80 -96.49
CA PHE A 977 38.96 -31.96 -95.82
C PHE A 977 37.55 -32.43 -96.17
N SER A 978 36.71 -32.65 -95.16
CA SER A 978 35.35 -33.19 -95.32
C SER A 978 34.29 -32.09 -95.40
N SER A 979 33.12 -32.44 -95.94
CA SER A 979 31.96 -31.54 -96.01
C SER A 979 31.34 -31.19 -94.66
N THR A 980 31.72 -31.89 -93.59
CA THR A 980 31.33 -31.59 -92.21
C THR A 980 32.37 -30.74 -91.47
N GLY A 981 33.40 -30.26 -92.17
CA GLY A 981 34.40 -29.35 -91.61
C GLY A 981 35.60 -30.03 -90.94
N ILE A 982 35.80 -31.35 -91.12
CA ILE A 982 36.93 -32.08 -90.52
C ILE A 982 38.14 -32.06 -91.47
N PHE A 983 39.29 -31.62 -90.96
CA PHE A 983 40.60 -31.54 -91.60
C PHE A 983 41.55 -32.58 -91.00
N SER A 984 42.01 -33.57 -91.77
CA SER A 984 42.78 -34.73 -91.26
C SER A 984 43.57 -35.46 -92.35
N GLY A 985 44.52 -36.33 -91.97
CA GLY A 985 45.28 -37.17 -92.91
C GLY A 985 46.76 -37.27 -92.54
N THR A 986 47.61 -37.82 -93.41
CA THR A 986 49.07 -37.92 -93.20
C THR A 986 49.79 -37.17 -94.32
N PRO A 987 50.28 -35.93 -94.09
CA PRO A 987 50.94 -35.16 -95.14
C PRO A 987 52.26 -35.82 -95.52
N THR A 988 52.56 -36.00 -96.80
CA THR A 988 53.77 -36.73 -97.23
C THR A 988 54.94 -35.82 -97.61
N THR A 989 54.69 -34.54 -97.88
CA THR A 989 55.70 -33.60 -98.38
C THR A 989 55.76 -32.37 -97.48
N ALA A 990 56.97 -32.01 -97.04
CA ALA A 990 57.20 -30.79 -96.29
C ALA A 990 56.97 -29.54 -97.16
N GLY A 991 56.37 -28.51 -96.59
CA GLY A 991 56.03 -27.29 -97.31
C GLY A 991 54.94 -26.47 -96.62
N THR A 992 54.74 -25.24 -97.08
CA THR A 992 53.66 -24.37 -96.62
C THR A 992 52.55 -24.36 -97.66
N TYR A 993 51.36 -24.78 -97.26
CA TYR A 993 50.19 -24.91 -98.12
C TYR A 993 49.13 -23.87 -97.72
N SER A 994 48.69 -23.08 -98.68
CA SER A 994 47.62 -22.10 -98.48
C SER A 994 46.37 -22.53 -99.23
N PHE A 995 45.22 -22.52 -98.55
CA PHE A 995 43.94 -22.89 -99.11
C PHE A 995 42.79 -22.12 -98.45
N THR A 996 41.66 -22.00 -99.15
CA THR A 996 40.48 -21.27 -98.68
C THR A 996 39.33 -22.25 -98.49
N LEU A 997 38.74 -22.23 -97.30
CA LEU A 997 37.54 -23.00 -96.98
C LEU A 997 36.31 -22.10 -97.07
N ARG A 998 35.18 -22.66 -97.51
CA ARG A 998 33.85 -22.03 -97.47
C ARG A 998 32.94 -22.84 -96.57
N VAL A 999 32.10 -22.15 -95.80
CA VAL A 999 30.99 -22.74 -95.04
C VAL A 999 29.69 -22.08 -95.49
N SER A 1000 28.64 -22.89 -95.67
CA SER A 1000 27.28 -22.45 -95.94
C SER A 1000 26.32 -23.04 -94.89
N ASP A 1001 25.32 -22.28 -94.47
CA ASP A 1001 24.22 -22.79 -93.65
C ASP A 1001 23.03 -23.26 -94.51
N SER A 1002 22.03 -23.86 -93.85
CA SER A 1002 20.85 -24.43 -94.51
C SER A 1002 19.90 -23.40 -95.13
N GLN A 1003 20.06 -22.11 -94.80
CA GLN A 1003 19.29 -21.00 -95.36
C GLN A 1003 20.06 -20.25 -96.46
N GLY A 1004 21.21 -20.81 -96.89
CA GLY A 1004 22.00 -20.30 -98.02
C GLY A 1004 22.98 -19.18 -97.65
N ALA A 1005 23.08 -18.78 -96.37
CA ALA A 1005 24.14 -17.85 -95.97
C ALA A 1005 25.48 -18.58 -96.04
N SER A 1006 26.49 -17.94 -96.62
CA SER A 1006 27.81 -18.56 -96.75
C SER A 1006 28.93 -17.55 -96.54
N THR A 1007 30.04 -18.01 -96.00
CA THR A 1007 31.26 -17.22 -95.78
C THR A 1007 32.48 -18.08 -96.11
N SER A 1008 33.64 -17.45 -96.33
CA SER A 1008 34.90 -18.14 -96.63
C SER A 1008 36.05 -17.59 -95.80
N GLN A 1009 37.04 -18.45 -95.50
CA GLN A 1009 38.22 -18.12 -94.71
C GLN A 1009 39.45 -18.81 -95.33
N SER A 1010 40.54 -18.05 -95.49
CA SER A 1010 41.82 -18.60 -95.92
C SER A 1010 42.62 -19.13 -94.74
N PHE A 1011 43.25 -20.28 -94.93
CA PHE A 1011 44.11 -20.96 -93.98
C PHE A 1011 45.49 -21.21 -94.59
N THR A 1012 46.50 -21.19 -93.74
CA THR A 1012 47.85 -21.64 -94.06
C THR A 1012 48.20 -22.81 -93.16
N PHE A 1013 48.67 -23.90 -93.76
CA PHE A 1013 49.06 -25.11 -93.07
C PHE A 1013 50.51 -25.44 -93.42
N VAL A 1014 51.36 -25.48 -92.39
CA VAL A 1014 52.78 -25.78 -92.54
C VAL A 1014 53.00 -27.27 -92.25
N VAL A 1015 53.66 -27.98 -93.15
CA VAL A 1015 54.15 -29.34 -92.94
C VAL A 1015 55.66 -29.26 -92.76
N ASN A 1016 56.13 -29.54 -91.54
CA ASN A 1016 57.54 -29.62 -91.20
C ASN A 1016 58.14 -30.94 -91.73
N PRO A 1017 59.45 -31.00 -92.06
CA PRO A 1017 60.12 -32.23 -92.48
C PRO A 1017 60.09 -33.35 -91.43
#